data_AF-I1A5H6-F1
#
_entry.id   AF-I1A5H6-F1
#
_cell.length_a   1.000
_cell.length_b   1.000
_cell.length_c   1.000
_cell.angle_alpha   90.00
_cell.angle_beta   90.00
_cell.angle_gamma   90.00
#
_symmetry.space_group_name_H-M   'P 1'
#
loop_
_entity.id
_entity.type
_entity.pdbx_description
1 polymer ?
#
loop_
_entity_poly.entity_id
_entity_poly.type
_entity_poly.pdbx_seq_one_letter_code
_entity_poly.pdbx_strand_id
1 'polypeptide(L)'
;MSKKTILEITNLKKFFVNKGHVNKAVDDVTFDVKEGEIVGLIGESGSGKTTIGRSLLRLYDDFNGFVRLEGKLISGKRISKKTRKFMRKNIQMIFQDPMAALNGQNTIFSILKEPLIVNKIIKNKVKEINKNWESVQDHFHYTFLETVLKFKLQNLKIQNSLLKPFSDKWRKILSETSFDNDETSFDDKFNSYFSFLEEKNKNNSTIINDLYTNSDNLIKLYEEHKEKLEKGEIDFDEIAYDKAKENYLKALRLNKKTQKFYDLKESRKDSFVQLKDSVINWFEDYRTSRNSIKNLISELKHESKLNKNESLVGRNLEVYYFKLKLYLLNKKVEKIFKSNKRKINYLSFEELQKLIKELETLSVPIFEKDLNINPYDFNSIKSYKNKLIEIVDQQYKFDFSEYTRISADRKKTYKNQIFLSLKNFISIFKQEIKEFFQKPIKNEEAVLQAKKELEEAKKINQDEVNKYVSLFTQRINLLNKEIEKETELLKKLRALSKSNNELFNLTHKKFNEFYKENHLNKLLTKNKELRKIKNINNKDKLQLQKNEQELKQAKVDLKVYNTNVKDKWNGIASFDIELKYLNKDLENTYILLGNSKFDLWSRKQHKLISYIANKLYKPIKLLRIKNLFIKTKIYKSLEDVGLLKQFAYRYPHEFSGGQRQRIVIARALITEPKVIVADEPIASLDISIQAQVVNLLKDLCIQKNIGMVFIAHDLSMIEYIADRVQIMHLGKIVESGDTTEIYKQPLHPYTINLFKAIPKISNANEKFKDVKFELAYMKEQEYPNIPFTQPVSAQNNHFIYGTKSQFNKWVKKEND
;
A
#
# COMPACT_ATOMS: atom_id res chain seq x y z
N MET A 1 10.27 4.55 23.10
CA MET A 1 11.28 4.55 22.02
C MET A 1 10.90 5.63 21.02
N SER A 2 11.85 6.47 20.57
CA SER A 2 11.53 7.48 19.55
C SER A 2 11.17 6.78 18.23
N LYS A 3 10.03 7.15 17.63
CA LYS A 3 9.62 6.61 16.33
C LYS A 3 10.65 6.99 15.27
N LYS A 4 11.05 6.04 14.42
CA LYS A 4 12.04 6.24 13.36
C LYS A 4 11.49 7.17 12.27
N THR A 5 12.29 8.15 11.84
CA THR A 5 11.95 9.00 10.70
C THR A 5 12.05 8.22 9.38
N ILE A 6 10.97 8.25 8.59
CA ILE A 6 10.85 7.52 7.32
C ILE A 6 10.83 8.45 6.11
N LEU A 7 10.29 9.67 6.25
CA LEU A 7 10.35 10.70 5.22
C LEU A 7 10.98 11.97 5.81
N GLU A 8 11.97 12.52 5.11
CA GLU A 8 12.55 13.83 5.44
C GLU A 8 12.42 14.73 4.22
N ILE A 9 11.87 15.92 4.41
CA ILE A 9 11.74 16.96 3.39
C ILE A 9 12.51 18.18 3.90
N THR A 10 13.47 18.66 3.11
CA THR A 10 14.30 19.81 3.46
C THR A 10 14.34 20.79 2.30
N ASN A 11 13.94 22.04 2.57
CA ASN A 11 13.96 23.16 1.63
C ASN A 11 13.29 22.79 0.28
N LEU A 12 12.12 22.15 0.34
CA LEU A 12 11.38 21.78 -0.86
C LEU A 12 10.84 23.04 -1.55
N LYS A 13 11.21 23.23 -2.81
CA LYS A 13 10.77 24.37 -3.63
C LYS A 13 10.20 23.89 -4.96
N LYS A 14 8.98 24.29 -5.28
CA LYS A 14 8.33 24.04 -6.55
C LYS A 14 7.65 25.29 -7.07
N PHE A 15 8.19 25.82 -8.16
CA PHE A 15 7.68 27.01 -8.82
C PHE A 15 7.10 26.66 -10.20
N PHE A 16 6.03 27.36 -10.59
CA PHE A 16 5.43 27.28 -11.92
C PHE A 16 5.61 28.60 -12.65
N VAL A 17 5.90 28.54 -13.95
CA VAL A 17 6.11 29.75 -14.77
C VAL A 17 5.00 29.83 -15.80
N ASN A 18 4.14 30.84 -15.68
CA ASN A 18 3.02 31.09 -16.60
C ASN A 18 3.14 32.49 -17.19
N LYS A 19 3.27 32.61 -18.53
CA LYS A 19 3.33 33.90 -19.25
C LYS A 19 4.31 34.92 -18.65
N GLY A 20 5.45 34.46 -18.15
CA GLY A 20 6.47 35.31 -17.51
C GLY A 20 6.29 35.54 -16.00
N HIS A 21 5.12 35.24 -15.43
CA HIS A 21 4.88 35.27 -13.99
C HIS A 21 5.34 33.96 -13.34
N VAL A 22 6.06 34.07 -12.22
CA VAL A 22 6.53 32.93 -11.43
C VAL A 22 5.59 32.76 -10.24
N ASN A 23 4.81 31.69 -10.23
CA ASN A 23 4.01 31.28 -9.09
C ASN A 23 4.86 30.37 -8.18
N LYS A 24 5.13 30.83 -6.95
CA LYS A 24 5.86 30.06 -5.93
C LYS A 24 4.91 29.14 -5.17
N ALA A 25 4.46 28.07 -5.83
CA ALA A 25 3.48 27.15 -5.24
C ALA A 25 3.98 26.42 -3.98
N VAL A 26 5.27 26.14 -3.89
CA VAL A 26 5.94 25.63 -2.68
C VAL A 26 7.27 26.37 -2.55
N ASP A 27 7.52 27.01 -1.42
CA ASP A 27 8.71 27.81 -1.17
C ASP A 27 9.26 27.52 0.23
N ASP A 28 10.42 26.84 0.27
CA ASP A 28 11.16 26.52 1.49
C ASP A 28 10.35 25.70 2.52
N VAL A 29 9.79 24.58 2.06
CA VAL A 29 9.04 23.67 2.92
C VAL A 29 9.96 22.60 3.50
N THR A 30 10.02 22.52 4.83
CA THR A 30 10.86 21.58 5.59
C THR A 30 10.04 20.93 6.70
N PHE A 31 9.92 19.60 6.67
CA PHE A 31 9.33 18.79 7.75
C PHE A 31 9.66 17.31 7.55
N ASP A 32 9.37 16.50 8.56
CA ASP A 32 9.62 15.06 8.58
C ASP A 32 8.35 14.26 8.91
N VAL A 33 8.37 12.96 8.61
CA VAL A 33 7.31 12.00 8.95
C VAL A 33 7.96 10.74 9.54
N LYS A 34 7.43 10.27 10.66
CA LYS A 34 7.88 9.09 11.41
C LYS A 34 6.97 7.89 11.18
N GLU A 35 7.45 6.70 11.55
CA GLU A 35 6.69 5.45 11.42
C GLU A 35 5.40 5.48 12.25
N GLY A 36 4.26 5.22 11.60
CA GLY A 36 2.94 5.27 12.24
C GLY A 36 2.58 6.66 12.77
N GLU A 37 3.11 7.73 12.15
CA GLU A 37 2.77 9.13 12.42
C GLU A 37 1.95 9.69 11.25
N ILE A 38 0.93 10.48 11.58
CA ILE A 38 0.09 11.20 10.63
C ILE A 38 0.40 12.69 10.75
N VAL A 39 0.97 13.26 9.69
CA VAL A 39 1.25 14.70 9.57
C VAL A 39 0.16 15.35 8.72
N GLY A 40 -0.64 16.20 9.35
CA GLY A 40 -1.67 17.00 8.71
C GLY A 40 -1.08 18.20 7.99
N LEU A 41 -1.37 18.35 6.70
CA LEU A 41 -0.99 19.52 5.90
C LEU A 41 -2.25 20.34 5.60
N ILE A 42 -2.32 21.53 6.18
CA ILE A 42 -3.55 22.34 6.25
C ILE A 42 -3.33 23.69 5.55
N GLY A 43 -4.38 24.28 4.98
CA GLY A 43 -4.39 25.64 4.48
C GLY A 43 -5.51 25.86 3.47
N GLU A 44 -5.67 27.09 2.99
CA GLU A 44 -6.66 27.41 1.96
C GLU A 44 -6.40 26.69 0.62
N SER A 45 -7.44 26.64 -0.22
CA SER A 45 -7.28 26.19 -1.60
C SER A 45 -6.21 27.04 -2.31
N GLY A 46 -5.28 26.39 -3.00
CA GLY A 46 -4.16 27.07 -3.66
C GLY A 46 -2.94 27.35 -2.78
N SER A 47 -2.92 26.96 -1.50
CA SER A 47 -1.77 27.18 -0.61
C SER A 47 -0.51 26.33 -0.90
N GLY A 48 -0.59 25.35 -1.81
CA GLY A 48 0.55 24.51 -2.23
C GLY A 48 0.54 23.05 -1.77
N LYS A 49 -0.46 22.63 -0.98
CA LYS A 49 -0.53 21.29 -0.35
C LYS A 49 -0.44 20.13 -1.34
N THR A 50 -1.33 20.11 -2.34
CA THR A 50 -1.34 19.09 -3.41
C THR A 50 -0.03 19.12 -4.23
N THR A 51 0.59 20.29 -4.39
CA THR A 51 1.88 20.41 -5.08
C THR A 51 3.01 19.70 -4.33
N ILE A 52 3.03 19.76 -2.98
CA ILE A 52 3.97 18.98 -2.16
C ILE A 52 3.74 17.49 -2.39
N GLY A 53 2.50 17.03 -2.22
CA GLY A 53 2.14 15.62 -2.37
C GLY A 53 2.56 15.04 -3.73
N ARG A 54 2.24 15.76 -4.82
CA ARG A 54 2.63 15.38 -6.18
C ARG A 54 4.15 15.43 -6.41
N SER A 55 4.87 16.33 -5.75
CA SER A 55 6.34 16.41 -5.85
C SER A 55 7.03 15.24 -5.16
N LEU A 56 6.51 14.78 -4.01
CA LEU A 56 7.04 13.60 -3.30
C LEU A 56 6.98 12.31 -4.15
N LEU A 57 5.92 12.17 -4.96
CA LEU A 57 5.75 11.06 -5.91
C LEU A 57 6.49 11.28 -7.24
N ARG A 58 7.13 12.44 -7.39
CA ARG A 58 7.78 12.88 -8.63
C ARG A 58 6.84 12.90 -9.83
N LEU A 59 5.58 13.31 -9.63
CA LEU A 59 4.68 13.70 -10.71
C LEU A 59 5.11 15.04 -11.32
N TYR A 60 5.73 15.89 -10.49
CA TYR A 60 6.59 16.98 -10.94
C TYR A 60 8.04 16.55 -10.72
N ASP A 61 8.81 16.41 -11.81
CA ASP A 61 10.22 15.98 -11.75
C ASP A 61 11.19 17.17 -11.56
N ASP A 62 10.69 18.40 -11.66
CA ASP A 62 11.39 19.67 -11.58
C ASP A 62 11.04 20.42 -10.29
N PHE A 63 11.60 19.95 -9.17
CA PHE A 63 11.59 20.63 -7.87
C PHE A 63 13.01 20.70 -7.31
N ASN A 64 13.26 21.69 -6.45
CA ASN A 64 14.51 21.86 -5.71
C ASN A 64 14.35 21.41 -4.25
N GLY A 65 15.46 21.31 -3.52
CA GLY A 65 15.48 20.74 -2.17
C GLY A 65 15.82 19.26 -2.10
N PHE A 66 15.81 18.74 -0.87
CA PHE A 66 16.17 17.38 -0.54
C PHE A 66 14.97 16.61 0.01
N VAL A 67 14.77 15.40 -0.52
CA VAL A 67 13.74 14.47 -0.03
C VAL A 67 14.42 13.12 0.20
N ARG A 68 14.34 12.59 1.42
CA ARG A 68 14.89 11.27 1.79
C ARG A 68 13.76 10.34 2.20
N LEU A 69 13.86 9.08 1.78
CA LEU A 69 12.96 7.99 2.13
C LEU A 69 13.78 6.85 2.74
N GLU A 70 13.51 6.50 4.00
CA GLU A 70 14.32 5.55 4.79
C GLU A 70 15.83 5.89 4.71
N GLY A 71 16.18 7.16 4.89
CA GLY A 71 17.55 7.68 4.80
C GLY A 71 18.13 7.81 3.38
N LYS A 72 17.47 7.26 2.35
CA LYS A 72 17.94 7.33 0.95
C LYS A 72 17.40 8.56 0.25
N LEU A 73 18.29 9.33 -0.38
CA LEU A 73 17.90 10.49 -1.16
C LEU A 73 17.11 10.09 -2.43
N ILE A 74 15.91 10.64 -2.57
CA ILE A 74 15.00 10.42 -3.71
C ILE A 74 14.70 11.70 -4.52
N SER A 75 15.25 12.85 -4.11
CA SER A 75 15.15 14.11 -4.84
C SER A 75 16.21 14.25 -5.94
N GLY A 76 16.11 15.36 -6.69
CA GLY A 76 17.04 15.72 -7.76
C GLY A 76 16.57 15.31 -9.15
N LYS A 77 17.07 16.03 -10.16
CA LYS A 77 16.65 15.92 -11.58
C LYS A 77 16.77 14.50 -12.17
N ARG A 78 17.69 13.67 -11.66
CA ARG A 78 17.88 12.28 -12.11
C ARG A 78 18.14 11.37 -10.93
N ILE A 79 17.38 10.28 -10.83
CA ILE A 79 17.59 9.18 -9.87
C ILE A 79 17.76 7.86 -10.61
N SER A 80 18.43 6.89 -9.98
CA SER A 80 18.67 5.57 -10.60
C SER A 80 17.36 4.78 -10.75
N LYS A 81 17.35 3.80 -11.67
CA LYS A 81 16.19 2.91 -11.86
C LYS A 81 15.87 2.11 -10.58
N LYS A 82 16.90 1.77 -9.79
CA LYS A 82 16.77 1.09 -8.50
C LYS A 82 16.08 1.99 -7.49
N THR A 83 16.55 3.24 -7.33
CA THR A 83 15.95 4.25 -6.44
C THR A 83 14.53 4.61 -6.84
N ARG A 84 14.25 4.79 -8.15
CA ARG A 84 12.89 5.06 -8.64
C ARG A 84 11.94 3.91 -8.33
N LYS A 85 12.38 2.66 -8.52
CA LYS A 85 11.56 1.49 -8.19
C LYS A 85 11.32 1.35 -6.69
N PHE A 86 12.35 1.64 -5.88
CA PHE A 86 12.24 1.68 -4.41
C PHE A 86 11.22 2.73 -3.96
N MET A 87 11.35 3.98 -4.45
CA MET A 87 10.41 5.05 -4.15
C MET A 87 8.97 4.70 -4.58
N ARG A 88 8.75 4.26 -5.82
CA ARG A 88 7.41 3.92 -6.33
C ARG A 88 6.76 2.71 -5.67
N LYS A 89 7.50 1.90 -4.93
CA LYS A 89 6.93 0.84 -4.09
C LYS A 89 6.51 1.41 -2.73
N ASN A 90 7.36 2.27 -2.17
CA ASN A 90 7.31 2.70 -0.78
C ASN A 90 6.57 4.03 -0.53
N ILE A 91 6.34 4.85 -1.55
CA ILE A 91 5.48 6.04 -1.48
C ILE A 91 4.28 5.82 -2.40
N GLN A 92 3.07 5.90 -1.85
CA GLN A 92 1.81 5.78 -2.59
C GLN A 92 0.92 6.99 -2.35
N MET A 93 -0.02 7.24 -3.26
CA MET A 93 -0.97 8.34 -3.17
C MET A 93 -2.40 7.82 -3.04
N ILE A 94 -3.19 8.50 -2.21
CA ILE A 94 -4.64 8.46 -2.26
C ILE A 94 -5.07 9.80 -2.87
N PHE A 95 -5.71 9.76 -4.04
CA PHE A 95 -6.14 10.96 -4.76
C PHE A 95 -7.50 11.46 -4.26
N GLN A 96 -7.75 12.75 -4.48
CA GLN A 96 -8.99 13.44 -4.11
C GLN A 96 -10.22 12.86 -4.80
N ASP A 97 -10.14 12.56 -6.11
CA ASP A 97 -11.23 11.97 -6.87
C ASP A 97 -11.03 10.45 -7.06
N PRO A 98 -11.86 9.61 -6.42
CA PRO A 98 -11.79 8.17 -6.58
C PRO A 98 -12.10 7.69 -8.00
N MET A 99 -12.97 8.39 -8.75
CA MET A 99 -13.30 8.01 -10.14
C MET A 99 -12.12 8.23 -11.06
N ALA A 100 -11.46 9.39 -11.00
CA ALA A 100 -10.28 9.65 -11.80
C ALA A 100 -9.12 8.70 -11.48
N ALA A 101 -9.06 8.18 -10.24
CA ALA A 101 -8.02 7.25 -9.82
C ALA A 101 -8.23 5.82 -10.37
N LEU A 102 -9.46 5.41 -10.67
CA LEU A 102 -9.80 4.03 -11.08
C LEU A 102 -10.13 3.96 -12.58
N ASN A 103 -9.55 3.00 -13.29
CA ASN A 103 -9.93 2.77 -14.69
C ASN A 103 -11.27 2.02 -14.76
N GLY A 104 -12.33 2.71 -15.16
CA GLY A 104 -13.71 2.18 -15.23
C GLY A 104 -13.90 0.98 -16.19
N GLN A 105 -12.96 0.72 -17.10
CA GLN A 105 -12.99 -0.42 -18.03
C GLN A 105 -12.38 -1.70 -17.45
N ASN A 106 -11.74 -1.60 -16.28
CA ASN A 106 -11.08 -2.72 -15.62
C ASN A 106 -11.83 -3.14 -14.36
N THR A 107 -11.85 -4.43 -14.07
CA THR A 107 -12.36 -4.94 -12.79
C THR A 107 -11.46 -4.52 -11.63
N ILE A 108 -12.01 -4.47 -10.42
CA ILE A 108 -11.24 -4.16 -9.20
C ILE A 108 -10.04 -5.09 -9.04
N PHE A 109 -10.21 -6.37 -9.39
CA PHE A 109 -9.14 -7.37 -9.40
C PHE A 109 -7.98 -6.96 -10.31
N SER A 110 -8.28 -6.49 -11.52
CA SER A 110 -7.24 -6.05 -12.47
C SER A 110 -6.52 -4.80 -11.94
N ILE A 111 -7.27 -3.84 -11.41
CA ILE A 111 -6.74 -2.59 -10.83
C ILE A 111 -5.81 -2.87 -9.65
N LEU A 112 -6.21 -3.75 -8.72
CA LEU A 112 -5.39 -4.11 -7.55
C LEU A 112 -4.22 -5.04 -7.92
N LYS A 113 -4.34 -5.83 -8.99
CA LYS A 113 -3.26 -6.68 -9.51
C LYS A 113 -2.11 -5.88 -10.11
N GLU A 114 -2.38 -4.73 -10.72
CA GLU A 114 -1.36 -3.93 -11.42
C GLU A 114 -0.19 -3.51 -10.50
N PRO A 115 -0.40 -2.86 -9.33
CA PRO A 115 0.68 -2.48 -8.42
C PRO A 115 1.56 -3.67 -7.99
N LEU A 116 0.95 -4.85 -7.78
CA LEU A 116 1.65 -6.08 -7.40
C LEU A 116 2.61 -6.57 -8.49
N ILE A 117 2.21 -6.44 -9.76
CA ILE A 117 3.01 -6.85 -10.92
C ILE A 117 4.11 -5.84 -11.22
N VAL A 118 3.76 -4.55 -11.30
CA VAL A 118 4.69 -3.46 -11.64
C VAL A 118 5.86 -3.40 -10.64
N ASN A 119 5.54 -3.53 -9.35
CA ASN A 119 6.57 -3.52 -8.30
C ASN A 119 7.31 -4.86 -8.14
N LYS A 120 6.92 -5.91 -8.89
CA LYS A 120 7.47 -7.27 -8.85
C LYS A 120 7.34 -7.96 -7.49
N ILE A 121 6.32 -7.61 -6.71
CA ILE A 121 6.09 -8.15 -5.35
C ILE A 121 5.86 -9.65 -5.43
N ILE A 122 4.88 -10.07 -6.24
CA ILE A 122 4.54 -11.48 -6.41
C ILE A 122 5.67 -12.26 -7.09
N LYS A 123 6.36 -11.65 -8.07
CA LYS A 123 7.49 -12.31 -8.74
C LYS A 123 8.61 -12.65 -7.75
N ASN A 124 8.88 -11.76 -6.80
CA ASN A 124 9.88 -12.00 -5.76
C ASN A 124 9.42 -13.10 -4.79
N LYS A 125 8.16 -13.03 -4.32
CA LYS A 125 7.58 -14.07 -3.44
C LYS A 125 7.62 -15.47 -4.07
N VAL A 126 7.22 -15.59 -5.34
CA VAL A 126 7.28 -16.88 -6.07
C VAL A 126 8.71 -17.37 -6.27
N LYS A 127 9.67 -16.46 -6.52
CA LYS A 127 11.09 -16.83 -6.65
C LYS A 127 11.65 -17.37 -5.34
N GLU A 128 11.26 -16.79 -4.22
CA GLU A 128 11.63 -17.24 -2.88
C GLU A 128 11.06 -18.62 -2.57
N ILE A 129 9.76 -18.81 -2.80
CA ILE A 129 9.09 -20.11 -2.65
C ILE A 129 9.81 -21.17 -3.47
N ASN A 130 10.06 -20.91 -4.75
CA ASN A 130 10.69 -21.88 -5.65
C ASN A 130 12.09 -22.37 -5.20
N LYS A 131 12.78 -21.67 -4.28
CA LYS A 131 14.06 -22.15 -3.75
C LYS A 131 13.90 -23.40 -2.88
N ASN A 132 12.93 -23.38 -1.96
CA ASN A 132 12.77 -24.41 -0.92
C ASN A 132 11.47 -25.21 -1.09
N TRP A 133 10.69 -24.94 -2.14
CA TRP A 133 9.34 -25.45 -2.29
C TRP A 133 9.23 -26.98 -2.26
N GLU A 134 10.07 -27.68 -3.02
CA GLU A 134 10.08 -29.16 -3.06
C GLU A 134 10.48 -29.74 -1.71
N SER A 135 11.48 -29.14 -1.05
CA SER A 135 11.93 -29.56 0.28
C SER A 135 10.83 -29.44 1.33
N VAL A 136 10.10 -28.31 1.37
CA VAL A 136 8.96 -28.14 2.30
C VAL A 136 7.88 -29.19 2.03
N GLN A 137 7.58 -29.48 0.76
CA GLN A 137 6.57 -30.48 0.42
C GLN A 137 6.97 -31.90 0.84
N ASP A 138 8.25 -32.24 0.72
CA ASP A 138 8.72 -33.58 1.01
C ASP A 138 8.79 -33.86 2.52
N HIS A 139 9.27 -32.90 3.33
CA HIS A 139 9.37 -33.08 4.79
C HIS A 139 8.01 -33.11 5.49
N PHE A 140 7.02 -32.36 4.98
CA PHE A 140 5.72 -32.19 5.64
C PHE A 140 4.54 -32.82 4.87
N HIS A 141 4.82 -33.72 3.91
CA HIS A 141 3.79 -34.28 3.01
C HIS A 141 2.59 -34.86 3.77
N TYR A 142 2.85 -35.74 4.74
CA TYR A 142 1.80 -36.46 5.48
C TYR A 142 1.03 -35.53 6.41
N THR A 143 1.70 -34.59 7.07
CA THR A 143 1.08 -33.55 7.89
C THR A 143 0.17 -32.65 7.06
N PHE A 144 0.64 -32.21 5.89
CA PHE A 144 -0.18 -31.45 4.96
C PHE A 144 -1.35 -32.28 4.42
N LEU A 145 -1.15 -33.57 4.13
CA LEU A 145 -2.21 -34.43 3.60
C LEU A 145 -3.29 -34.67 4.66
N GLU A 146 -2.90 -35.00 5.88
CA GLU A 146 -3.81 -35.17 7.02
C GLU A 146 -4.61 -33.88 7.25
N THR A 147 -3.94 -32.73 7.25
CA THR A 147 -4.58 -31.43 7.47
C THR A 147 -5.57 -31.07 6.35
N VAL A 148 -5.20 -31.32 5.10
CA VAL A 148 -6.09 -31.14 3.94
C VAL A 148 -7.34 -32.03 4.08
N LEU A 149 -7.18 -33.29 4.48
CA LEU A 149 -8.30 -34.21 4.69
C LEU A 149 -9.18 -33.78 5.86
N LYS A 150 -8.60 -33.32 6.98
CA LYS A 150 -9.33 -32.76 8.12
C LYS A 150 -10.19 -31.56 7.72
N PHE A 151 -9.62 -30.60 6.99
CA PHE A 151 -10.39 -29.45 6.50
C PHE A 151 -11.47 -29.87 5.49
N LYS A 152 -11.19 -30.84 4.61
CA LYS A 152 -12.20 -31.39 3.71
C LYS A 152 -13.37 -32.01 4.48
N LEU A 153 -13.07 -32.77 5.53
CA LEU A 153 -14.08 -33.38 6.40
C LEU A 153 -14.89 -32.32 7.16
N GLN A 154 -14.23 -31.30 7.72
CA GLN A 154 -14.88 -30.18 8.40
C GLN A 154 -15.84 -29.44 7.47
N ASN A 155 -15.42 -29.10 6.25
CA ASN A 155 -16.28 -28.48 5.25
C ASN A 155 -17.54 -29.31 4.95
N LEU A 156 -17.39 -30.64 4.84
CA LEU A 156 -18.50 -31.55 4.59
C LEU A 156 -19.47 -31.59 5.79
N LYS A 157 -18.95 -31.70 7.01
CA LYS A 157 -19.73 -31.71 8.25
C LYS A 157 -20.54 -30.41 8.40
N ILE A 158 -19.92 -29.25 8.13
CA ILE A 158 -20.61 -27.95 8.16
C ILE A 158 -21.73 -27.91 7.11
N GLN A 159 -21.45 -28.31 5.86
CA GLN A 159 -22.49 -28.36 4.82
C GLN A 159 -23.66 -29.26 5.24
N ASN A 160 -23.39 -30.45 5.76
CA ASN A 160 -24.44 -31.38 6.21
C ASN A 160 -25.23 -30.83 7.40
N SER A 161 -24.55 -30.19 8.36
CA SER A 161 -25.19 -29.59 9.54
C SER A 161 -26.13 -28.43 9.19
N LEU A 162 -25.85 -27.68 8.12
CA LEU A 162 -26.70 -26.60 7.63
C LEU A 162 -27.84 -27.13 6.74
N LEU A 163 -27.54 -28.06 5.83
CA LEU A 163 -28.50 -28.57 4.86
C LEU A 163 -29.58 -29.46 5.48
N LYS A 164 -29.22 -30.29 6.47
CA LYS A 164 -30.17 -31.25 7.08
C LYS A 164 -31.39 -30.55 7.72
N PRO A 165 -31.22 -29.69 8.75
CA PRO A 165 -32.36 -29.01 9.37
C PRO A 165 -33.09 -28.09 8.38
N PHE A 166 -32.37 -27.45 7.45
CA PHE A 166 -32.95 -26.61 6.42
C PHE A 166 -33.89 -27.39 5.49
N SER A 167 -33.42 -28.53 4.96
CA SER A 167 -34.19 -29.33 4.02
C SER A 167 -35.45 -29.92 4.65
N ASP A 168 -35.36 -30.41 5.88
CA ASP A 168 -36.51 -31.01 6.58
C ASP A 168 -37.56 -29.95 6.94
N LYS A 169 -37.13 -28.83 7.53
CA LYS A 169 -37.99 -27.69 7.87
C LYS A 169 -38.76 -27.18 6.66
N TRP A 170 -38.05 -26.86 5.58
CA TRP A 170 -38.66 -26.21 4.42
C TRP A 170 -39.46 -27.15 3.54
N ARG A 171 -39.17 -28.45 3.55
CA ARG A 171 -40.03 -29.43 2.89
C ARG A 171 -41.42 -29.42 3.50
N LYS A 172 -41.50 -29.45 4.83
CA LYS A 172 -42.77 -29.42 5.57
C LYS A 172 -43.53 -28.11 5.32
N ILE A 173 -42.87 -26.96 5.50
CA ILE A 173 -43.49 -25.65 5.31
C ILE A 173 -44.04 -25.51 3.88
N LEU A 174 -43.22 -25.78 2.86
CA LEU A 174 -43.62 -25.59 1.46
C LEU A 174 -44.73 -26.56 1.02
N SER A 175 -44.83 -27.76 1.61
CA SER A 175 -45.92 -28.70 1.31
C SER A 175 -47.23 -28.33 1.99
N GLU A 176 -47.17 -27.71 3.16
CA GLU A 176 -48.34 -27.32 3.97
C GLU A 176 -48.86 -25.92 3.61
N THR A 177 -48.10 -25.12 2.84
CA THR A 177 -48.50 -23.77 2.45
C THR A 177 -49.72 -23.83 1.51
N SER A 178 -50.87 -23.38 2.00
CA SER A 178 -52.07 -23.09 1.23
C SER A 178 -52.39 -21.59 1.29
N PHE A 179 -53.05 -21.07 0.26
CA PHE A 179 -53.36 -19.63 0.16
C PHE A 179 -54.83 -19.30 0.44
N ASP A 180 -55.65 -20.32 0.75
CA ASP A 180 -57.12 -20.23 0.78
C ASP A 180 -57.73 -19.53 2.01
N ASN A 181 -56.94 -19.23 3.05
CA ASN A 181 -57.43 -18.51 4.25
C ASN A 181 -57.56 -17.00 3.99
N ASP A 182 -58.76 -16.44 4.13
CA ASP A 182 -59.07 -15.03 3.88
C ASP A 182 -58.56 -14.05 4.97
N GLU A 183 -58.13 -14.55 6.14
CA GLU A 183 -57.75 -13.71 7.30
C GLU A 183 -56.31 -13.16 7.27
N THR A 184 -55.48 -13.55 6.31
CA THR A 184 -54.04 -13.19 6.26
C THR A 184 -53.68 -12.30 5.08
N SER A 185 -52.79 -11.31 5.30
CA SER A 185 -52.38 -10.37 4.26
C SER A 185 -51.58 -11.06 3.13
N PHE A 186 -51.59 -10.48 1.93
CA PHE A 186 -50.80 -11.00 0.80
C PHE A 186 -49.29 -10.97 1.08
N ASP A 187 -48.80 -9.96 1.82
CA ASP A 187 -47.41 -9.86 2.23
C ASP A 187 -47.03 -10.99 3.19
N ASP A 188 -47.88 -11.31 4.16
CA ASP A 188 -47.62 -12.42 5.09
C ASP A 188 -47.62 -13.78 4.37
N LYS A 189 -48.57 -13.97 3.44
CA LYS A 189 -48.61 -15.16 2.57
C LYS A 189 -47.35 -15.27 1.72
N PHE A 190 -46.84 -14.16 1.18
CA PHE A 190 -45.58 -14.14 0.43
C PHE A 190 -44.38 -14.46 1.31
N ASN A 191 -44.28 -13.81 2.47
CA ASN A 191 -43.17 -13.96 3.40
C ASN A 191 -43.09 -15.37 4.01
N SER A 192 -44.22 -16.07 4.14
CA SER A 192 -44.32 -17.43 4.67
C SER A 192 -43.41 -18.43 3.94
N TYR A 193 -43.30 -18.32 2.61
CA TYR A 193 -42.45 -19.17 1.79
C TYR A 193 -41.21 -18.45 1.25
N PHE A 194 -41.23 -17.13 1.07
CA PHE A 194 -40.08 -16.34 0.59
C PHE A 194 -38.85 -16.47 1.50
N SER A 195 -39.07 -16.61 2.81
CA SER A 195 -38.03 -16.83 3.81
C SER A 195 -37.14 -18.06 3.52
N PHE A 196 -37.61 -19.03 2.71
CA PHE A 196 -36.81 -20.13 2.17
C PHE A 196 -35.55 -19.63 1.45
N LEU A 197 -35.71 -18.64 0.56
CA LEU A 197 -34.59 -18.10 -0.23
C LEU A 197 -33.64 -17.29 0.63
N GLU A 198 -34.13 -16.64 1.68
CA GLU A 198 -33.30 -15.88 2.60
C GLU A 198 -32.41 -16.79 3.46
N GLU A 199 -33.01 -17.81 4.06
CA GLU A 199 -32.28 -18.81 4.86
C GLU A 199 -31.29 -19.59 3.98
N LYS A 200 -31.66 -19.92 2.74
CA LYS A 200 -30.76 -20.54 1.77
C LYS A 200 -29.55 -19.68 1.44
N ASN A 201 -29.75 -18.38 1.21
CA ASN A 201 -28.66 -17.44 0.97
C ASN A 201 -27.74 -17.30 2.19
N LYS A 202 -28.29 -17.29 3.40
CA LYS A 202 -27.52 -17.26 4.65
C LYS A 202 -26.66 -18.52 4.81
N ASN A 203 -27.21 -19.70 4.52
CA ASN A 203 -26.47 -20.96 4.56
C ASN A 203 -25.33 -20.98 3.53
N ASN A 204 -25.59 -20.56 2.29
CA ASN A 204 -24.57 -20.46 1.25
C ASN A 204 -23.42 -19.50 1.65
N SER A 205 -23.76 -18.34 2.21
CA SER A 205 -22.77 -17.36 2.69
C SER A 205 -21.88 -17.95 3.79
N THR A 206 -22.47 -18.70 4.72
CA THR A 206 -21.74 -19.38 5.80
C THR A 206 -20.75 -20.41 5.26
N ILE A 207 -21.17 -21.22 4.28
CA ILE A 207 -20.33 -22.23 3.63
C ILE A 207 -19.14 -21.57 2.91
N ILE A 208 -19.37 -20.47 2.19
CA ILE A 208 -18.32 -19.78 1.44
C ILE A 208 -17.29 -19.15 2.40
N ASN A 209 -17.75 -18.52 3.49
CA ASN A 209 -16.86 -17.93 4.49
C ASN A 209 -15.97 -18.99 5.15
N ASP A 210 -16.52 -20.15 5.49
CA ASP A 210 -15.75 -21.27 6.04
C ASP A 210 -14.70 -21.78 5.04
N LEU A 211 -15.07 -21.97 3.78
CA LEU A 211 -14.14 -22.38 2.73
C LEU A 211 -13.00 -21.37 2.50
N TYR A 212 -13.30 -20.06 2.55
CA TYR A 212 -12.28 -19.02 2.49
C TYR A 212 -11.32 -19.12 3.69
N THR A 213 -11.87 -19.24 4.89
CA THR A 213 -11.08 -19.37 6.13
C THR A 213 -10.17 -20.58 6.07
N ASN A 214 -10.68 -21.73 5.61
CA ASN A 214 -9.92 -22.95 5.44
C ASN A 214 -8.81 -22.81 4.37
N SER A 215 -9.09 -22.13 3.25
CA SER A 215 -8.06 -21.83 2.25
C SER A 215 -6.95 -20.94 2.83
N ASP A 216 -7.30 -19.91 3.60
CA ASP A 216 -6.33 -19.00 4.22
C ASP A 216 -5.49 -19.73 5.29
N ASN A 217 -6.12 -20.60 6.09
CA ASN A 217 -5.42 -21.45 7.06
C ASN A 217 -4.43 -22.42 6.40
N LEU A 218 -4.78 -23.01 5.25
CA LEU A 218 -3.88 -23.88 4.50
C LEU A 218 -2.67 -23.12 3.92
N ILE A 219 -2.85 -21.86 3.52
CA ILE A 219 -1.73 -21.01 3.08
C ILE A 219 -0.83 -20.65 4.26
N LYS A 220 -1.41 -20.30 5.42
CA LYS A 220 -0.64 -20.05 6.66
C LYS A 220 0.14 -21.28 7.11
N LEU A 221 -0.48 -22.46 7.05
CA LEU A 221 0.17 -23.73 7.38
C LEU A 221 1.45 -23.94 6.56
N TYR A 222 1.42 -23.61 5.25
CA TYR A 222 2.61 -23.68 4.41
C TYR A 222 3.69 -22.68 4.85
N GLU A 223 3.31 -21.45 5.19
CA GLU A 223 4.25 -20.42 5.67
C GLU A 223 4.89 -20.81 7.02
N GLU A 224 4.11 -21.33 7.96
CA GLU A 224 4.58 -21.83 9.26
C GLU A 224 5.57 -22.99 9.12
N HIS A 225 5.27 -23.98 8.27
CA HIS A 225 6.15 -25.13 8.09
C HIS A 225 7.39 -24.80 7.25
N LYS A 226 7.31 -23.78 6.39
CA LYS A 226 8.51 -23.20 5.78
C LYS A 226 9.43 -22.58 6.84
N GLU A 227 8.89 -21.84 7.80
CA GLU A 227 9.69 -21.28 8.91
C GLU A 227 10.25 -22.37 9.82
N LYS A 228 9.49 -23.42 10.12
CA LYS A 228 9.98 -24.60 10.87
C LYS A 228 11.15 -25.27 10.16
N LEU A 229 11.06 -25.47 8.84
CA LEU A 229 12.17 -26.01 8.05
C LEU A 229 13.42 -25.12 8.13
N GLU A 230 13.25 -23.80 8.08
CA GLU A 230 14.37 -22.85 8.22
C GLU A 230 15.02 -22.90 9.62
N LYS A 231 14.27 -23.32 10.65
CA LYS A 231 14.76 -23.58 12.01
C LYS A 231 15.29 -25.01 12.23
N GLY A 232 15.14 -25.90 11.25
CA GLY A 232 15.52 -27.32 11.36
C GLY A 232 14.50 -28.20 12.09
N GLU A 233 13.30 -27.69 12.38
CA GLU A 233 12.19 -28.45 12.96
C GLU A 233 11.46 -29.24 11.85
N ILE A 234 11.72 -30.54 11.73
CA ILE A 234 11.13 -31.43 10.71
C ILE A 234 10.24 -32.50 11.37
N ASP A 235 9.21 -32.98 10.64
CA ASP A 235 8.25 -33.97 11.16
C ASP A 235 8.89 -35.33 11.47
N PHE A 236 9.99 -35.63 10.81
CA PHE A 236 10.67 -36.90 10.85
C PHE A 236 12.18 -36.64 10.95
N ASP A 237 12.85 -37.24 11.92
CA ASP A 237 14.28 -37.04 12.16
C ASP A 237 15.12 -37.75 11.08
N GLU A 238 15.26 -37.10 9.92
CA GLU A 238 16.21 -37.52 8.88
C GLU A 238 17.64 -37.07 9.19
N ILE A 239 17.91 -36.41 10.32
CA ILE A 239 19.19 -35.74 10.55
C ILE A 239 20.34 -36.75 10.44
N ALA A 240 20.17 -37.95 10.99
CA ALA A 240 21.17 -39.02 10.89
C ALA A 240 21.38 -39.51 9.44
N TYR A 241 20.30 -39.68 8.68
CA TYR A 241 20.36 -40.14 7.29
C TYR A 241 20.87 -39.07 6.33
N ASP A 242 20.38 -37.83 6.45
CA ASP A 242 20.85 -36.70 5.67
C ASP A 242 22.30 -36.38 6.01
N LYS A 243 22.72 -36.45 7.28
CA LYS A 243 24.14 -36.34 7.66
C LYS A 243 24.97 -37.47 7.05
N ALA A 244 24.51 -38.71 7.08
CA ALA A 244 25.20 -39.84 6.44
C ALA A 244 25.26 -39.69 4.90
N LYS A 245 24.20 -39.18 4.28
CA LYS A 245 24.10 -38.90 2.84
C LYS A 245 24.96 -37.73 2.43
N GLU A 246 25.00 -36.66 3.22
CA GLU A 246 25.93 -35.55 3.04
C GLU A 246 27.36 -36.04 3.22
N ASN A 247 27.65 -36.86 4.23
CA ASN A 247 28.97 -37.46 4.43
C ASN A 247 29.38 -38.35 3.24
N TYR A 248 28.47 -39.16 2.69
CA TYR A 248 28.73 -39.96 1.49
C TYR A 248 28.89 -39.11 0.23
N LEU A 249 28.01 -38.12 0.02
CA LEU A 249 28.13 -37.18 -1.11
C LEU A 249 29.41 -36.35 -1.00
N LYS A 250 29.79 -35.97 0.22
CA LYS A 250 31.07 -35.34 0.54
C LYS A 250 32.20 -36.30 0.20
N ALA A 251 32.18 -37.55 0.64
CA ALA A 251 33.19 -38.55 0.29
C ALA A 251 33.31 -38.77 -1.24
N LEU A 252 32.19 -38.87 -1.97
CA LEU A 252 32.17 -38.95 -3.44
C LEU A 252 32.71 -37.68 -4.11
N ARG A 253 32.34 -36.51 -3.59
CA ARG A 253 32.85 -35.21 -4.03
C ARG A 253 34.36 -35.16 -3.81
N LEU A 254 34.83 -35.57 -2.63
CA LEU A 254 36.23 -35.67 -2.21
C LEU A 254 37.07 -36.60 -3.09
N ASN A 255 36.47 -37.69 -3.56
CA ASN A 255 37.11 -38.62 -4.49
C ASN A 255 37.25 -38.04 -5.91
N LYS A 256 36.37 -37.09 -6.30
CA LYS A 256 36.46 -36.38 -7.59
C LYS A 256 37.36 -35.13 -7.52
N LYS A 257 37.28 -34.37 -6.42
CA LYS A 257 37.95 -33.08 -6.17
C LYS A 257 38.12 -32.90 -4.66
N THR A 258 39.16 -32.21 -4.21
CA THR A 258 39.48 -32.01 -2.78
C THR A 258 38.38 -31.27 -1.99
N GLN A 259 38.36 -31.38 -0.65
CA GLN A 259 37.36 -30.69 0.20
C GLN A 259 37.41 -29.18 -0.04
N LYS A 260 38.64 -28.68 -0.02
CA LYS A 260 38.98 -27.30 -0.34
C LYS A 260 38.32 -26.85 -1.64
N PHE A 261 38.33 -27.64 -2.72
CA PHE A 261 37.68 -27.24 -3.98
C PHE A 261 36.21 -26.81 -3.83
N TYR A 262 35.42 -27.53 -3.03
CA TYR A 262 33.99 -27.25 -2.86
C TYR A 262 33.75 -26.05 -1.96
N ASP A 263 34.49 -25.96 -0.86
CA ASP A 263 34.43 -24.83 0.08
C ASP A 263 34.81 -23.53 -0.64
N LEU A 264 35.85 -23.59 -1.49
CA LEU A 264 36.29 -22.47 -2.33
C LEU A 264 35.26 -22.09 -3.40
N LYS A 265 34.51 -23.05 -3.96
CA LYS A 265 33.47 -22.76 -4.96
C LYS A 265 32.30 -21.97 -4.37
N GLU A 266 31.89 -22.31 -3.15
CA GLU A 266 30.80 -21.64 -2.44
C GLU A 266 31.24 -20.27 -1.90
N SER A 267 32.38 -20.23 -1.19
CA SER A 267 32.97 -18.98 -0.71
C SER A 267 33.23 -17.99 -1.84
N ARG A 268 33.63 -18.45 -3.03
CA ARG A 268 33.82 -17.61 -4.23
C ARG A 268 32.52 -16.97 -4.69
N LYS A 269 31.39 -17.70 -4.65
CA LYS A 269 30.09 -17.17 -5.08
C LYS A 269 29.65 -16.05 -4.15
N ASP A 270 29.79 -16.24 -2.84
CA ASP A 270 29.42 -15.23 -1.85
C ASP A 270 30.39 -14.05 -1.88
N SER A 271 31.70 -14.30 -1.98
CA SER A 271 32.72 -13.26 -2.15
C SER A 271 32.48 -12.43 -3.42
N PHE A 272 32.06 -13.06 -4.51
CA PHE A 272 31.71 -12.35 -5.75
C PHE A 272 30.45 -11.50 -5.60
N VAL A 273 29.41 -12.01 -4.91
CA VAL A 273 28.19 -11.23 -4.62
C VAL A 273 28.50 -10.04 -3.73
N GLN A 274 29.26 -10.24 -2.65
CA GLN A 274 29.70 -9.19 -1.74
C GLN A 274 30.53 -8.12 -2.46
N LEU A 275 31.46 -8.54 -3.32
CA LEU A 275 32.27 -7.62 -4.13
C LEU A 275 31.38 -6.82 -5.09
N LYS A 276 30.46 -7.49 -5.78
CA LYS A 276 29.51 -6.85 -6.69
C LYS A 276 28.63 -5.83 -5.98
N ASP A 277 28.08 -6.18 -4.81
CA ASP A 277 27.22 -5.29 -4.04
C ASP A 277 27.99 -4.10 -3.47
N SER A 278 29.22 -4.32 -3.01
CA SER A 278 30.13 -3.24 -2.56
C SER A 278 30.41 -2.25 -3.68
N VAL A 279 30.70 -2.73 -4.89
CA VAL A 279 30.93 -1.90 -6.08
C VAL A 279 29.65 -1.13 -6.46
N ILE A 280 28.49 -1.78 -6.45
CA ILE A 280 27.21 -1.14 -6.79
C ILE A 280 26.87 -0.04 -5.78
N ASN A 281 27.02 -0.30 -4.47
CA ASN A 281 26.72 0.67 -3.43
C ASN A 281 27.63 1.89 -3.54
N TRP A 282 28.93 1.68 -3.77
CA TRP A 282 29.87 2.76 -4.04
C TRP A 282 29.44 3.64 -5.23
N PHE A 283 29.07 3.03 -6.36
CA PHE A 283 28.61 3.77 -7.53
C PHE A 283 27.33 4.56 -7.25
N GLU A 284 26.42 4.02 -6.41
CA GLU A 284 25.21 4.73 -6.00
C GLU A 284 25.54 5.92 -5.09
N ASP A 285 26.43 5.78 -4.11
CA ASP A 285 26.84 6.89 -3.23
C ASP A 285 27.45 8.04 -4.03
N TYR A 286 28.39 7.72 -4.94
CA TYR A 286 29.00 8.70 -5.83
C TYR A 286 27.98 9.38 -6.74
N ARG A 287 27.04 8.61 -7.33
CA ARG A 287 25.98 9.17 -8.18
C ARG A 287 25.06 10.08 -7.38
N THR A 288 24.72 9.69 -6.16
CA THR A 288 23.81 10.43 -5.28
C THR A 288 24.43 11.76 -4.88
N SER A 289 25.69 11.76 -4.43
CA SER A 289 26.43 12.99 -4.08
C SER A 289 26.56 13.91 -5.30
N ARG A 290 27.02 13.39 -6.44
CA ARG A 290 27.12 14.15 -7.69
C ARG A 290 25.79 14.75 -8.14
N ASN A 291 24.69 14.01 -8.00
CA ASN A 291 23.36 14.49 -8.36
C ASN A 291 22.86 15.56 -7.39
N SER A 292 23.14 15.42 -6.10
CA SER A 292 22.82 16.41 -5.06
C SER A 292 23.51 17.75 -5.35
N ILE A 293 24.81 17.73 -5.63
CA ILE A 293 25.58 18.93 -6.01
C ILE A 293 25.04 19.56 -7.29
N LYS A 294 24.70 18.74 -8.30
CA LYS A 294 24.08 19.26 -9.53
C LYS A 294 22.72 19.90 -9.27
N ASN A 295 21.94 19.32 -8.36
CA ASN A 295 20.63 19.86 -7.98
C ASN A 295 20.80 21.23 -7.33
N LEU A 296 21.70 21.32 -6.34
CA LEU A 296 22.03 22.57 -5.66
C LEU A 296 22.53 23.65 -6.62
N ILE A 297 23.43 23.33 -7.56
CA ILE A 297 23.88 24.28 -8.59
C ILE A 297 22.70 24.75 -9.45
N SER A 298 21.78 23.85 -9.80
CA SER A 298 20.58 24.20 -10.56
C SER A 298 19.67 25.13 -9.74
N GLU A 299 19.47 24.82 -8.46
CA GLU A 299 18.68 25.62 -7.52
C GLU A 299 19.24 27.05 -7.41
N LEU A 300 20.54 27.19 -7.09
CA LEU A 300 21.22 28.50 -7.00
C LEU A 300 21.14 29.30 -8.31
N LYS A 301 21.24 28.61 -9.46
CA LYS A 301 21.07 29.24 -10.78
C LYS A 301 19.63 29.74 -10.98
N HIS A 302 18.64 28.96 -10.57
CA HIS A 302 17.23 29.36 -10.65
C HIS A 302 16.95 30.53 -9.72
N GLU A 303 17.40 30.48 -8.47
CA GLU A 303 17.23 31.57 -7.51
C GLU A 303 17.93 32.85 -7.93
N SER A 304 19.16 32.77 -8.43
CA SER A 304 19.84 33.97 -8.94
C SER A 304 19.07 34.56 -10.13
N LYS A 305 18.57 33.75 -11.06
CA LYS A 305 17.73 34.24 -12.17
C LYS A 305 16.43 34.87 -11.65
N LEU A 306 15.80 34.28 -10.63
CA LEU A 306 14.59 34.82 -10.01
C LEU A 306 14.85 36.16 -9.35
N ASN A 307 15.88 36.27 -8.50
CA ASN A 307 16.28 37.52 -7.86
C ASN A 307 16.61 38.61 -8.90
N LYS A 308 17.26 38.25 -10.01
CA LYS A 308 17.48 39.18 -11.12
C LYS A 308 16.17 39.66 -11.73
N ASN A 309 15.25 38.76 -12.03
CA ASN A 309 13.96 39.13 -12.61
C ASN A 309 13.11 39.97 -11.63
N GLU A 310 13.04 39.57 -10.36
CA GLU A 310 12.36 40.31 -9.29
C GLU A 310 12.97 41.70 -9.10
N SER A 311 14.29 41.85 -9.22
CA SER A 311 14.92 43.18 -9.19
C SER A 311 14.37 44.09 -10.31
N LEU A 312 14.26 43.58 -11.54
CA LEU A 312 13.81 44.34 -12.71
C LEU A 312 12.32 44.69 -12.69
N VAL A 313 11.51 43.92 -11.96
CA VAL A 313 10.05 44.11 -11.84
C VAL A 313 9.68 44.88 -10.57
N GLY A 314 10.62 45.11 -9.66
CA GLY A 314 10.39 45.81 -8.39
C GLY A 314 9.80 47.21 -8.58
N ARG A 315 8.86 47.58 -7.71
CA ARG A 315 8.15 48.88 -7.76
C ARG A 315 8.95 50.04 -7.15
N ASN A 316 9.97 49.74 -6.35
CA ASN A 316 10.84 50.71 -5.68
C ASN A 316 12.32 50.33 -5.88
N LEU A 317 13.20 51.34 -5.97
CA LEU A 317 14.64 51.23 -6.07
C LEU A 317 15.26 50.44 -4.89
N GLU A 318 14.73 50.57 -3.68
CA GLU A 318 15.22 49.80 -2.53
C GLU A 318 15.09 48.28 -2.73
N VAL A 319 13.93 47.84 -3.24
CA VAL A 319 13.68 46.43 -3.59
C VAL A 319 14.60 45.99 -4.73
N TYR A 320 14.82 46.86 -5.72
CA TYR A 320 15.79 46.60 -6.79
C TYR A 320 17.18 46.32 -6.23
N TYR A 321 17.70 47.20 -5.36
CA TYR A 321 19.04 47.06 -4.79
C TYR A 321 19.16 45.84 -3.87
N PHE A 322 18.15 45.57 -3.03
CA PHE A 322 18.11 44.36 -2.19
C PHE A 322 18.18 43.08 -3.04
N LYS A 323 17.33 42.97 -4.06
CA LYS A 323 17.30 41.80 -4.96
C LYS A 323 18.55 41.69 -5.81
N LEU A 324 19.17 42.82 -6.18
CA LEU A 324 20.46 42.84 -6.88
C LEU A 324 21.59 42.26 -5.99
N LYS A 325 21.65 42.61 -4.70
CA LYS A 325 22.60 42.03 -3.75
C LYS A 325 22.44 40.51 -3.64
N LEU A 326 21.20 40.03 -3.45
CA LEU A 326 20.88 38.59 -3.42
C LEU A 326 21.23 37.87 -4.72
N TYR A 327 20.99 38.51 -5.88
CA TYR A 327 21.40 37.99 -7.17
C TYR A 327 22.90 37.75 -7.26
N LEU A 328 23.70 38.76 -6.86
CA LEU A 328 25.16 38.69 -6.91
C LEU A 328 25.71 37.62 -5.96
N LEU A 329 25.16 37.54 -4.75
CA LEU A 329 25.54 36.56 -3.74
C LEU A 329 25.24 35.13 -4.22
N ASN A 330 23.99 34.83 -4.61
CA ASN A 330 23.63 33.49 -5.10
C ASN A 330 24.43 33.10 -6.35
N LYS A 331 24.75 34.07 -7.22
CA LYS A 331 25.60 33.83 -8.40
C LYS A 331 27.06 33.55 -8.02
N LYS A 332 27.58 34.17 -6.96
CA LYS A 332 28.92 33.86 -6.42
C LYS A 332 28.94 32.44 -5.83
N VAL A 333 27.96 32.07 -5.03
CA VAL A 333 27.81 30.72 -4.47
C VAL A 333 27.68 29.67 -5.59
N GLU A 334 26.87 29.94 -6.62
CA GLU A 334 26.75 29.09 -7.82
C GLU A 334 28.13 28.86 -8.48
N LYS A 335 28.90 29.94 -8.71
CA LYS A 335 30.25 29.86 -9.30
C LYS A 335 31.19 29.01 -8.44
N ILE A 336 31.18 29.22 -7.13
CA ILE A 336 32.00 28.49 -6.17
C ILE A 336 31.72 26.99 -6.24
N PHE A 337 30.46 26.57 -6.15
CA PHE A 337 30.08 25.16 -6.30
C PHE A 337 30.43 24.62 -7.68
N LYS A 338 30.20 25.39 -8.74
CA LYS A 338 30.49 24.96 -10.12
C LYS A 338 31.97 24.70 -10.36
N SER A 339 32.85 25.52 -9.78
CA SER A 339 34.31 25.37 -9.84
C SER A 339 34.80 24.17 -9.03
N ASN A 340 34.21 23.92 -7.85
CA ASN A 340 34.64 22.84 -6.96
C ASN A 340 33.91 21.51 -7.14
N LYS A 341 32.82 21.45 -7.93
CA LYS A 341 31.95 20.26 -8.07
C LYS A 341 32.68 18.93 -8.29
N ARG A 342 33.78 18.94 -9.05
CA ARG A 342 34.53 17.70 -9.35
C ARG A 342 35.30 17.19 -8.12
N LYS A 343 35.75 18.10 -7.25
CA LYS A 343 36.54 17.82 -6.07
C LYS A 343 35.68 17.31 -4.90
N ILE A 344 34.39 17.64 -4.86
CA ILE A 344 33.47 17.30 -3.75
C ILE A 344 32.45 16.18 -4.07
N ASN A 345 32.60 15.46 -5.19
CA ASN A 345 31.62 14.42 -5.62
C ASN A 345 31.52 13.19 -4.71
N TYR A 346 32.34 13.10 -3.65
CA TYR A 346 32.33 11.98 -2.71
C TYR A 346 31.92 12.41 -1.31
N LEU A 347 31.36 13.61 -1.12
CA LEU A 347 30.81 14.00 0.17
C LEU A 347 29.54 13.19 0.46
N SER A 348 29.38 12.80 1.73
CA SER A 348 28.12 12.27 2.26
C SER A 348 27.04 13.34 2.23
N PHE A 349 25.78 12.94 2.45
CA PHE A 349 24.68 13.88 2.46
C PHE A 349 24.79 14.85 3.64
N GLU A 350 25.16 14.34 4.82
CA GLU A 350 25.32 15.11 6.05
C GLU A 350 26.45 16.15 5.92
N GLU A 351 27.58 15.77 5.32
CA GLU A 351 28.68 16.71 5.04
C GLU A 351 28.29 17.75 3.98
N LEU A 352 27.50 17.36 2.98
CA LEU A 352 27.00 18.30 1.98
C LEU A 352 26.04 19.31 2.62
N GLN A 353 25.17 18.88 3.53
CA GLN A 353 24.33 19.78 4.32
C GLN A 353 25.14 20.72 5.21
N LYS A 354 26.16 20.20 5.89
CA LYS A 354 27.11 21.02 6.68
C LYS A 354 27.76 22.10 5.81
N LEU A 355 28.26 21.72 4.63
CA LEU A 355 28.85 22.65 3.66
C LEU A 355 27.86 23.72 3.18
N ILE A 356 26.62 23.31 2.87
CA ILE A 356 25.56 24.27 2.48
C ILE A 356 25.32 25.28 3.60
N LYS A 357 25.14 24.79 4.84
CA LYS A 357 24.87 25.63 6.00
C LYS A 357 26.02 26.59 6.33
N GLU A 358 27.27 26.15 6.19
CA GLU A 358 28.43 27.03 6.40
C GLU A 358 28.52 28.13 5.35
N LEU A 359 28.22 27.83 4.08
CA LEU A 359 28.16 28.83 3.01
C LEU A 359 27.01 29.82 3.22
N GLU A 360 25.84 29.35 3.66
CA GLU A 360 24.72 30.21 4.03
C GLU A 360 25.08 31.10 5.23
N THR A 361 25.76 30.56 6.25
CA THR A 361 26.19 31.32 7.42
C THR A 361 27.21 32.40 7.05
N LEU A 362 28.12 32.12 6.11
CA LEU A 362 29.07 33.11 5.58
C LEU A 362 28.37 34.22 4.78
N SER A 363 27.25 33.89 4.13
CA SER A 363 26.49 34.83 3.29
C SER A 363 25.83 35.95 4.10
N VAL A 364 25.43 35.67 5.35
CA VAL A 364 24.70 36.61 6.22
C VAL A 364 25.50 37.89 6.53
N PRO A 365 26.71 37.85 7.13
CA PRO A 365 27.45 39.06 7.48
C PRO A 365 27.87 39.86 6.25
N ILE A 366 28.19 39.18 5.13
CA ILE A 366 28.51 39.84 3.86
C ILE A 366 27.31 40.63 3.37
N PHE A 367 26.10 40.05 3.47
CA PHE A 367 24.88 40.73 3.06
C PHE A 367 24.54 41.93 3.95
N GLU A 368 24.59 41.75 5.27
CA GLU A 368 24.16 42.75 6.25
C GLU A 368 25.16 43.90 6.46
N LYS A 369 26.46 43.62 6.37
CA LYS A 369 27.53 44.60 6.64
C LYS A 369 28.22 45.04 5.37
N ASP A 370 28.86 44.12 4.66
CA ASP A 370 29.77 44.47 3.57
C ASP A 370 29.04 45.02 2.33
N LEU A 371 27.87 44.46 2.02
CA LEU A 371 27.02 44.92 0.92
C LEU A 371 26.09 46.06 1.34
N ASN A 372 26.15 46.55 2.58
CA ASN A 372 25.31 47.64 3.07
C ASN A 372 25.91 49.02 2.72
N ILE A 373 26.14 49.24 1.44
CA ILE A 373 26.62 50.52 0.90
C ILE A 373 25.43 51.27 0.32
N ASN A 374 25.40 52.58 0.59
CA ASN A 374 24.38 53.48 0.09
C ASN A 374 24.43 53.56 -1.45
N PRO A 375 23.37 53.14 -2.15
CA PRO A 375 23.35 53.17 -3.62
C PRO A 375 23.39 54.59 -4.21
N TYR A 376 23.01 55.61 -3.42
CA TYR A 376 22.97 57.01 -3.86
C TYR A 376 24.36 57.66 -3.93
N ASP A 377 25.39 57.03 -3.38
CA ASP A 377 26.77 57.52 -3.43
C ASP A 377 27.44 57.29 -4.81
N PHE A 378 26.70 56.72 -5.79
CA PHE A 378 27.24 56.30 -7.09
C PHE A 378 26.55 57.00 -8.26
N ASN A 379 27.37 57.51 -9.19
CA ASN A 379 26.89 58.21 -10.41
C ASN A 379 26.09 57.32 -11.38
N SER A 380 26.12 55.99 -11.24
CA SER A 380 25.31 55.08 -12.06
C SER A 380 25.07 53.72 -11.40
N ILE A 381 23.97 53.05 -11.77
CA ILE A 381 23.65 51.67 -11.38
C ILE A 381 24.78 50.70 -11.78
N LYS A 382 25.45 50.96 -12.91
CA LYS A 382 26.59 50.16 -13.37
C LYS A 382 27.78 50.28 -12.42
N SER A 383 28.10 51.49 -11.95
CA SER A 383 29.16 51.73 -10.97
C SER A 383 28.86 51.05 -9.64
N TYR A 384 27.64 51.22 -9.11
CA TYR A 384 27.19 50.54 -7.89
C TYR A 384 27.31 49.02 -7.99
N LYS A 385 26.79 48.43 -9.07
CA LYS A 385 26.86 46.98 -9.31
C LYS A 385 28.30 46.48 -9.41
N ASN A 386 29.20 47.21 -10.07
CA ASN A 386 30.61 46.84 -10.17
C ASN A 386 31.26 46.85 -8.78
N LYS A 387 30.96 47.84 -7.94
CA LYS A 387 31.46 47.90 -6.57
C LYS A 387 30.96 46.73 -5.72
N LEU A 388 29.68 46.38 -5.83
CA LEU A 388 29.13 45.20 -5.15
C LEU A 388 29.83 43.91 -5.63
N ILE A 389 30.11 43.76 -6.93
CA ILE A 389 30.85 42.60 -7.45
C ILE A 389 32.25 42.53 -6.83
N GLU A 390 32.96 43.66 -6.77
CA GLU A 390 34.29 43.75 -6.15
C GLU A 390 34.26 43.28 -4.69
N ILE A 391 33.29 43.76 -3.90
CA ILE A 391 33.13 43.40 -2.49
C ILE A 391 32.80 41.93 -2.33
N VAL A 392 31.83 41.42 -3.10
CA VAL A 392 31.48 39.98 -3.08
C VAL A 392 32.69 39.13 -3.46
N ASP A 393 33.50 39.56 -4.44
CA ASP A 393 34.68 38.81 -4.85
C ASP A 393 35.82 38.86 -3.83
N GLN A 394 35.96 39.97 -3.08
CA GLN A 394 36.96 40.16 -2.03
C GLN A 394 36.59 39.48 -0.71
N GLN A 395 35.34 39.64 -0.25
CA GLN A 395 34.88 39.21 1.08
C GLN A 395 34.36 37.77 1.09
N TYR A 396 33.73 37.29 0.00
CA TYR A 396 33.23 35.92 -0.06
C TYR A 396 34.34 34.91 -0.41
N LYS A 397 35.23 34.69 0.56
CA LYS A 397 36.31 33.69 0.50
C LYS A 397 35.95 32.51 1.40
N PHE A 398 35.70 31.36 0.80
CA PHE A 398 35.43 30.12 1.51
C PHE A 398 36.51 29.09 1.20
N ASP A 399 37.11 28.51 2.24
CA ASP A 399 38.10 27.46 2.08
C ASP A 399 37.45 26.08 1.90
N PHE A 400 37.71 25.45 0.76
CA PHE A 400 37.24 24.09 0.45
C PHE A 400 38.22 23.00 0.89
N SER A 401 39.37 23.33 1.49
CA SER A 401 40.44 22.40 1.83
C SER A 401 39.93 21.18 2.61
N GLU A 402 39.15 21.38 3.67
CA GLU A 402 38.54 20.32 4.49
C GLU A 402 37.70 19.36 3.63
N TYR A 403 36.70 19.89 2.92
CA TYR A 403 35.77 19.08 2.12
C TYR A 403 36.44 18.39 0.93
N THR A 404 37.45 19.05 0.34
CA THR A 404 38.24 18.45 -0.74
C THR A 404 39.13 17.33 -0.23
N ARG A 405 39.69 17.47 0.98
CA ARG A 405 40.43 16.40 1.67
C ARG A 405 39.50 15.23 1.99
N ILE A 406 38.36 15.47 2.64
CA ILE A 406 37.36 14.43 2.96
C ILE A 406 36.92 13.67 1.70
N SER A 407 36.59 14.39 0.63
CA SER A 407 36.17 13.78 -0.64
C SER A 407 37.31 13.01 -1.32
N ALA A 408 38.55 13.52 -1.27
CA ALA A 408 39.73 12.84 -1.80
C ALA A 408 40.07 11.57 -1.01
N ASP A 409 40.06 11.65 0.31
CA ASP A 409 40.27 10.54 1.22
C ASP A 409 39.20 9.48 1.00
N ARG A 410 37.92 9.86 0.94
CA ARG A 410 36.85 8.90 0.67
C ARG A 410 36.98 8.26 -0.71
N LYS A 411 37.34 9.03 -1.73
CA LYS A 411 37.66 8.48 -3.08
C LYS A 411 38.82 7.49 -3.02
N LYS A 412 39.87 7.79 -2.26
CA LYS A 412 41.03 6.91 -2.04
C LYS A 412 40.61 5.66 -1.27
N THR A 413 39.85 5.80 -0.19
CA THR A 413 39.28 4.70 0.59
C THR A 413 38.43 3.80 -0.28
N TYR A 414 37.53 4.34 -1.12
CA TYR A 414 36.73 3.51 -2.02
C TYR A 414 37.58 2.81 -3.08
N LYS A 415 38.55 3.50 -3.70
CA LYS A 415 39.47 2.86 -4.65
C LYS A 415 40.29 1.77 -3.97
N ASN A 416 40.80 2.03 -2.78
CA ASN A 416 41.57 1.09 -1.99
C ASN A 416 40.70 -0.07 -1.55
N GLN A 417 39.48 0.15 -1.08
CA GLN A 417 38.53 -0.92 -0.72
C GLN A 417 38.19 -1.76 -1.95
N ILE A 418 37.88 -1.17 -3.09
CA ILE A 418 37.59 -1.94 -4.33
C ILE A 418 38.84 -2.68 -4.79
N PHE A 419 40.01 -2.05 -4.79
CA PHE A 419 41.27 -2.67 -5.18
C PHE A 419 41.70 -3.76 -4.21
N LEU A 420 41.56 -3.56 -2.90
CA LEU A 420 41.83 -4.55 -1.86
C LEU A 420 40.82 -5.69 -1.96
N SER A 421 39.54 -5.41 -2.14
CA SER A 421 38.52 -6.46 -2.35
C SER A 421 38.77 -7.24 -3.63
N LEU A 422 39.16 -6.58 -4.73
CA LEU A 422 39.54 -7.25 -5.99
C LEU A 422 40.86 -8.01 -5.86
N LYS A 423 41.87 -7.44 -5.20
CA LYS A 423 43.19 -8.05 -4.99
C LYS A 423 43.06 -9.24 -4.05
N ASN A 424 42.30 -9.11 -2.97
CA ASN A 424 41.94 -10.20 -2.07
C ASN A 424 41.17 -11.25 -2.85
N PHE A 425 40.14 -10.87 -3.63
CA PHE A 425 39.40 -11.82 -4.46
C PHE A 425 40.33 -12.53 -5.46
N ILE A 426 41.27 -11.83 -6.11
CA ILE A 426 42.23 -12.41 -7.07
C ILE A 426 43.31 -13.24 -6.36
N SER A 427 43.78 -12.83 -5.18
CA SER A 427 44.81 -13.55 -4.42
C SER A 427 44.23 -14.83 -3.82
N ILE A 428 43.04 -14.73 -3.24
CA ILE A 428 42.19 -15.86 -2.86
C ILE A 428 42.01 -16.72 -4.10
N PHE A 429 41.49 -16.18 -5.21
CA PHE A 429 41.28 -16.95 -6.45
C PHE A 429 42.56 -17.61 -7.01
N LYS A 430 43.74 -16.97 -6.91
CA LYS A 430 45.02 -17.54 -7.35
C LYS A 430 45.53 -18.63 -6.42
N GLN A 431 45.40 -18.46 -5.11
CA GLN A 431 45.67 -19.50 -4.11
C GLN A 431 44.72 -20.68 -4.32
N GLU A 432 43.44 -20.39 -4.47
CA GLU A 432 42.38 -21.33 -4.78
C GLU A 432 42.67 -22.10 -6.06
N ILE A 433 43.10 -21.45 -7.16
CA ILE A 433 43.43 -22.12 -8.44
C ILE A 433 44.54 -23.16 -8.28
N LYS A 434 45.60 -22.84 -7.53
CA LYS A 434 46.70 -23.80 -7.30
C LYS A 434 46.19 -25.04 -6.55
N GLU A 435 45.27 -24.86 -5.61
CA GLU A 435 44.62 -25.96 -4.88
C GLU A 435 43.49 -26.63 -5.69
N PHE A 436 42.90 -25.94 -6.66
CA PHE A 436 41.81 -26.41 -7.53
C PHE A 436 42.26 -27.52 -8.50
N PHE A 437 43.53 -27.50 -8.89
CA PHE A 437 44.17 -28.49 -9.76
C PHE A 437 44.89 -29.60 -8.97
N GLN A 438 44.91 -29.55 -7.64
CA GLN A 438 45.45 -30.66 -6.85
C GLN A 438 44.62 -31.92 -7.11
N LYS A 439 45.32 -33.02 -7.36
CA LYS A 439 44.68 -34.33 -7.50
C LYS A 439 44.08 -34.71 -6.14
N PRO A 440 42.82 -35.15 -6.08
CA PRO A 440 42.25 -35.65 -4.85
C PRO A 440 43.04 -36.88 -4.37
N ILE A 441 43.24 -36.99 -3.06
CA ILE A 441 43.67 -38.25 -2.46
C ILE A 441 42.46 -39.17 -2.53
N LYS A 442 42.51 -40.15 -3.43
CA LYS A 442 41.44 -41.13 -3.60
C LYS A 442 41.44 -42.06 -2.39
N ASN A 443 40.51 -41.84 -1.48
CA ASN A 443 40.29 -42.73 -0.34
C ASN A 443 39.05 -43.58 -0.63
N GLU A 444 39.26 -44.68 -1.34
CA GLU A 444 38.18 -45.60 -1.74
C GLU A 444 37.58 -46.31 -0.52
N GLU A 445 38.38 -46.54 0.53
CA GLU A 445 37.93 -47.11 1.81
C GLU A 445 36.98 -46.17 2.57
N ALA A 446 37.31 -44.88 2.67
CA ALA A 446 36.42 -43.90 3.31
C ALA A 446 35.11 -43.70 2.53
N VAL A 447 35.15 -43.81 1.20
CA VAL A 447 33.92 -43.81 0.38
C VAL A 447 33.09 -45.07 0.65
N LEU A 448 33.75 -46.23 0.79
CA LEU A 448 33.09 -47.49 1.11
C LEU A 448 32.49 -47.47 2.53
N GLN A 449 33.20 -46.91 3.51
CA GLN A 449 32.71 -46.74 4.88
C GLN A 449 31.54 -45.75 4.93
N ALA A 450 31.67 -44.57 4.32
CA ALA A 450 30.56 -43.61 4.25
C ALA A 450 29.36 -44.19 3.48
N LYS A 451 29.59 -45.09 2.51
CA LYS A 451 28.53 -45.83 1.84
C LYS A 451 27.85 -46.85 2.77
N LYS A 452 28.61 -47.57 3.60
CA LYS A 452 28.06 -48.48 4.62
C LYS A 452 27.26 -47.73 5.68
N GLU A 453 27.81 -46.64 6.22
CA GLU A 453 27.12 -45.75 7.16
C GLU A 453 25.84 -45.16 6.55
N LEU A 454 25.89 -44.78 5.26
CA LEU A 454 24.69 -44.37 4.52
C LEU A 454 23.69 -45.52 4.37
N GLU A 455 24.13 -46.74 4.07
CA GLU A 455 23.24 -47.90 3.93
C GLU A 455 22.59 -48.29 5.27
N GLU A 456 23.32 -48.21 6.39
CA GLU A 456 22.81 -48.43 7.74
C GLU A 456 21.84 -47.32 8.16
N ALA A 457 22.26 -46.06 8.03
CA ALA A 457 21.39 -44.91 8.31
C ALA A 457 20.14 -44.94 7.43
N LYS A 458 20.26 -45.38 6.16
CA LYS A 458 19.12 -45.56 5.25
C LYS A 458 18.17 -46.66 5.73
N LYS A 459 18.67 -47.77 6.27
CA LYS A 459 17.81 -48.83 6.84
C LYS A 459 17.06 -48.31 8.07
N ILE A 460 17.77 -47.69 9.02
CA ILE A 460 17.16 -47.10 10.23
C ILE A 460 16.12 -46.05 9.84
N ASN A 461 16.47 -45.15 8.92
CA ASN A 461 15.56 -44.14 8.39
C ASN A 461 14.38 -44.77 7.68
N GLN A 462 14.57 -45.85 6.91
CA GLN A 462 13.46 -46.57 6.27
C GLN A 462 12.52 -47.19 7.30
N ASP A 463 13.04 -47.78 8.37
CA ASP A 463 12.21 -48.38 9.43
C ASP A 463 11.41 -47.32 10.19
N GLU A 464 12.05 -46.21 10.54
CA GLU A 464 11.43 -45.06 11.19
C GLU A 464 10.41 -44.37 10.25
N VAL A 465 10.73 -44.18 8.97
CA VAL A 465 9.77 -43.71 7.96
C VAL A 465 8.60 -44.69 7.84
N ASN A 466 8.84 -46.00 7.82
CA ASN A 466 7.78 -47.00 7.70
C ASN A 466 6.83 -46.95 8.90
N LYS A 467 7.36 -46.80 10.14
CA LYS A 467 6.54 -46.60 11.35
C LYS A 467 5.71 -45.32 11.23
N TYR A 468 6.35 -44.22 10.84
CA TYR A 468 5.70 -42.92 10.65
C TYR A 468 4.59 -43.00 9.59
N VAL A 469 4.89 -43.52 8.41
CA VAL A 469 3.96 -43.71 7.29
C VAL A 469 2.81 -44.63 7.69
N SER A 470 3.07 -45.71 8.44
CA SER A 470 2.03 -46.63 8.92
C SER A 470 1.01 -45.90 9.80
N LEU A 471 1.48 -45.12 10.77
CA LEU A 471 0.63 -44.34 11.68
C LEU A 471 -0.22 -43.30 10.93
N PHE A 472 0.37 -42.57 9.99
CA PHE A 472 -0.37 -41.62 9.15
C PHE A 472 -1.34 -42.32 8.20
N THR A 473 -0.97 -43.47 7.64
CA THR A 473 -1.84 -44.24 6.75
C THR A 473 -3.08 -44.71 7.48
N GLN A 474 -2.96 -45.16 8.74
CA GLN A 474 -4.11 -45.51 9.57
C GLN A 474 -5.03 -44.31 9.78
N ARG A 475 -4.49 -43.14 10.16
CA ARG A 475 -5.26 -41.90 10.34
C ARG A 475 -5.93 -41.44 9.04
N ILE A 476 -5.21 -41.46 7.92
CA ILE A 476 -5.71 -41.10 6.59
C ILE A 476 -6.85 -42.04 6.18
N ASN A 477 -6.72 -43.34 6.43
CA ASN A 477 -7.77 -44.31 6.13
C ASN A 477 -9.04 -44.05 6.96
N LEU A 478 -8.90 -43.72 8.24
CA LEU A 478 -10.02 -43.32 9.09
C LEU A 478 -10.70 -42.05 8.55
N LEU A 479 -9.91 -41.01 8.23
CA LEU A 479 -10.42 -39.76 7.66
C LEU A 479 -11.13 -39.98 6.33
N ASN A 480 -10.58 -40.81 5.44
CA ASN A 480 -11.21 -41.11 4.15
C ASN A 480 -12.54 -41.85 4.33
N LYS A 481 -12.63 -42.81 5.26
CA LYS A 481 -13.91 -43.48 5.60
C LYS A 481 -14.94 -42.49 6.12
N GLU A 482 -14.55 -41.55 6.98
CA GLU A 482 -15.46 -40.48 7.44
C GLU A 482 -15.88 -39.55 6.30
N ILE A 483 -14.94 -39.13 5.45
CA ILE A 483 -15.21 -38.28 4.29
C ILE A 483 -16.20 -38.98 3.35
N GLU A 484 -16.04 -40.27 3.08
CA GLU A 484 -16.97 -41.05 2.24
C GLU A 484 -18.38 -41.01 2.84
N LYS A 485 -18.54 -41.32 4.12
CA LYS A 485 -19.84 -41.25 4.83
C LYS A 485 -20.49 -39.86 4.72
N GLU A 486 -19.73 -38.80 5.01
CA GLU A 486 -20.24 -37.43 4.95
C GLU A 486 -20.55 -36.98 3.51
N THR A 487 -19.78 -37.44 2.51
CA THR A 487 -20.07 -37.15 1.10
C THR A 487 -21.34 -37.83 0.61
N GLU A 488 -21.62 -39.06 1.05
CA GLU A 488 -22.87 -39.76 0.72
C GLU A 488 -24.08 -39.07 1.36
N LEU A 489 -23.96 -38.67 2.62
CA LEU A 489 -24.98 -37.89 3.30
C LEU A 489 -25.26 -36.58 2.56
N LEU A 490 -24.21 -35.85 2.17
CA LEU A 490 -24.34 -34.61 1.42
C LEU A 490 -25.03 -34.81 0.06
N LYS A 491 -24.73 -35.90 -0.66
CA LYS A 491 -25.41 -36.23 -1.93
C LYS A 491 -26.91 -36.42 -1.71
N LYS A 492 -27.32 -37.15 -0.66
CA LYS A 492 -28.72 -37.34 -0.30
C LYS A 492 -29.41 -36.01 0.05
N LEU A 493 -28.77 -35.18 0.87
CA LEU A 493 -29.29 -33.85 1.25
C LEU A 493 -29.40 -32.88 0.06
N ARG A 494 -28.46 -32.92 -0.89
CA ARG A 494 -28.53 -32.11 -2.12
C ARG A 494 -29.69 -32.53 -3.02
N ALA A 495 -29.99 -33.83 -3.11
CA ALA A 495 -31.16 -34.32 -3.84
C ALA A 495 -32.47 -33.80 -3.21
N LEU A 496 -32.57 -33.83 -1.86
CA LEU A 496 -33.69 -33.25 -1.12
C LEU A 496 -33.80 -31.74 -1.33
N SER A 497 -32.69 -31.01 -1.24
CA SER A 497 -32.65 -29.57 -1.51
C SER A 497 -33.10 -29.22 -2.93
N LYS A 498 -32.77 -30.05 -3.94
CA LYS A 498 -33.28 -29.89 -5.30
C LYS A 498 -34.79 -30.03 -5.37
N SER A 499 -35.35 -31.06 -4.72
CA SER A 499 -36.80 -31.25 -4.64
C SER A 499 -37.50 -30.07 -3.94
N ASN A 500 -36.92 -29.53 -2.86
CA ASN A 500 -37.48 -28.35 -2.19
C ASN A 500 -37.44 -27.09 -3.09
N ASN A 501 -36.43 -26.94 -3.95
CA ASN A 501 -36.39 -25.83 -4.91
C ASN A 501 -37.51 -25.94 -5.95
N GLU A 502 -37.81 -27.15 -6.42
CA GLU A 502 -38.92 -27.41 -7.35
C GLU A 502 -40.26 -27.13 -6.66
N LEU A 503 -40.42 -27.56 -5.41
CA LEU A 503 -41.59 -27.28 -4.60
C LEU A 503 -41.78 -25.78 -4.36
N PHE A 504 -40.72 -25.03 -4.04
CA PHE A 504 -40.76 -23.57 -3.93
C PHE A 504 -41.26 -22.91 -5.22
N ASN A 505 -40.73 -23.32 -6.38
CA ASN A 505 -41.15 -22.75 -7.67
C ASN A 505 -42.64 -23.01 -7.95
N LEU A 506 -43.13 -24.19 -7.57
CA LEU A 506 -44.54 -24.56 -7.67
C LEU A 506 -45.41 -23.73 -6.72
N THR A 507 -45.00 -23.57 -5.46
CA THR A 507 -45.69 -22.72 -4.46
C THR A 507 -45.71 -21.26 -4.89
N HIS A 508 -44.62 -20.73 -5.46
CA HIS A 508 -44.57 -19.38 -6.00
C HIS A 508 -45.49 -19.19 -7.21
N LYS A 509 -45.59 -20.20 -8.10
CA LYS A 509 -46.54 -20.18 -9.21
C LYS A 509 -47.98 -20.14 -8.70
N LYS A 510 -48.32 -20.98 -7.71
CA LYS A 510 -49.64 -20.98 -7.05
C LYS A 510 -49.95 -19.64 -6.41
N PHE A 511 -48.99 -19.01 -5.73
CA PHE A 511 -49.15 -17.67 -5.16
C PHE A 511 -49.46 -16.63 -6.23
N ASN A 512 -48.73 -16.65 -7.36
CA ASN A 512 -48.97 -15.74 -8.47
C ASN A 512 -50.36 -15.93 -9.11
N GLU A 513 -50.84 -17.16 -9.23
CA GLU A 513 -52.19 -17.48 -9.70
C GLU A 513 -53.24 -16.98 -8.70
N PHE A 514 -53.08 -17.32 -7.42
CA PHE A 514 -53.94 -16.86 -6.33
C PHE A 514 -54.04 -15.32 -6.26
N TYR A 515 -52.91 -14.61 -6.34
CA TYR A 515 -52.87 -13.15 -6.31
C TYR A 515 -53.57 -12.53 -7.52
N LYS A 516 -53.40 -13.13 -8.72
CA LYS A 516 -54.11 -12.70 -9.92
C LYS A 516 -55.61 -12.91 -9.79
N GLU A 517 -56.06 -14.05 -9.28
CA GLU A 517 -57.49 -14.36 -9.16
C GLU A 517 -58.17 -13.53 -8.08
N ASN A 518 -57.58 -13.46 -6.88
CA ASN A 518 -58.22 -12.84 -5.72
C ASN A 518 -58.00 -11.34 -5.58
N HIS A 519 -57.07 -10.76 -6.33
CA HIS A 519 -56.82 -9.32 -6.30
C HIS A 519 -56.98 -8.70 -7.70
N LEU A 520 -56.15 -9.11 -8.66
CA LEU A 520 -56.07 -8.46 -9.97
C LEU A 520 -57.36 -8.62 -10.80
N ASN A 521 -57.86 -9.85 -10.93
CA ASN A 521 -59.01 -10.19 -11.74
C ASN A 521 -60.30 -9.65 -11.12
N LYS A 522 -60.44 -9.68 -9.78
CA LYS A 522 -61.56 -9.05 -9.07
C LYS A 522 -61.63 -7.53 -9.31
N LEU A 523 -60.49 -6.84 -9.32
CA LEU A 523 -60.43 -5.41 -9.64
C LEU A 523 -60.73 -5.13 -11.12
N LEU A 524 -60.26 -5.99 -12.03
CA LEU A 524 -60.54 -5.89 -13.46
C LEU A 524 -62.02 -6.11 -13.80
N THR A 525 -62.68 -7.09 -13.17
CA THR A 525 -64.12 -7.33 -13.36
C THR A 525 -64.94 -6.18 -12.79
N LYS A 526 -64.65 -5.71 -11.56
CA LYS A 526 -65.30 -4.53 -10.97
C LYS A 526 -65.16 -3.28 -11.86
N ASN A 527 -63.97 -3.03 -12.41
CA ASN A 527 -63.77 -1.91 -13.34
C ASN A 527 -64.51 -2.09 -14.67
N LYS A 528 -64.61 -3.32 -15.19
CA LYS A 528 -65.35 -3.62 -16.43
C LYS A 528 -66.85 -3.44 -16.24
N GLU A 529 -67.39 -3.79 -15.07
CA GLU A 529 -68.81 -3.59 -14.72
C GLU A 529 -69.14 -2.10 -14.57
N LEU A 530 -68.31 -1.33 -13.84
CA LEU A 530 -68.49 0.12 -13.67
C LEU A 530 -68.43 0.89 -15.00
N ARG A 531 -67.60 0.43 -15.96
CA ARG A 531 -67.49 1.04 -17.31
C ARG A 531 -68.69 0.75 -18.22
N LYS A 532 -69.53 -0.25 -17.93
CA LYS A 532 -70.73 -0.60 -18.73
C LYS A 532 -71.94 0.28 -18.41
N ILE A 533 -71.90 1.04 -17.32
CA ILE A 533 -73.01 1.90 -16.88
C ILE A 533 -73.09 3.13 -17.81
N LYS A 534 -74.21 3.28 -18.55
CA LYS A 534 -74.38 4.35 -19.57
C LYS A 534 -74.46 5.77 -19.00
N ASN A 535 -74.97 5.95 -17.77
CA ASN A 535 -75.02 7.22 -17.05
C ASN A 535 -74.32 7.07 -15.69
N ILE A 536 -73.03 7.42 -15.62
CA ILE A 536 -72.17 7.24 -14.43
C ILE A 536 -72.36 8.43 -13.47
N ASN A 537 -72.81 8.19 -12.25
CA ASN A 537 -72.90 9.21 -11.19
C ASN A 537 -71.50 9.60 -10.66
N ASN A 538 -71.35 10.79 -10.04
CA ASN A 538 -70.06 11.24 -9.49
C ASN A 538 -69.42 10.26 -8.50
N LYS A 539 -70.24 9.53 -7.73
CA LYS A 539 -69.79 8.48 -6.80
C LYS A 539 -69.12 7.31 -7.52
N ASP A 540 -69.68 6.88 -8.65
CA ASP A 540 -69.16 5.77 -9.45
C ASP A 540 -67.89 6.16 -10.23
N LYS A 541 -67.77 7.43 -10.66
CA LYS A 541 -66.51 7.97 -11.21
C LYS A 541 -65.38 7.95 -10.18
N LEU A 542 -65.66 8.35 -8.94
CA LEU A 542 -64.68 8.37 -7.86
C LEU A 542 -64.27 6.94 -7.45
N GLN A 543 -65.23 6.01 -7.44
CA GLN A 543 -64.99 4.58 -7.23
C GLN A 543 -64.12 3.98 -8.34
N LEU A 544 -64.39 4.32 -9.60
CA LEU A 544 -63.57 3.89 -10.75
C LEU A 544 -62.13 4.40 -10.63
N GLN A 545 -61.93 5.67 -10.28
CA GLN A 545 -60.58 6.23 -10.06
C GLN A 545 -59.82 5.51 -8.94
N LYS A 546 -60.49 5.23 -7.80
CA LYS A 546 -59.89 4.47 -6.69
C LYS A 546 -59.51 3.05 -7.12
N ASN A 547 -60.41 2.33 -7.78
CA ASN A 547 -60.13 0.98 -8.26
C ASN A 547 -59.04 0.95 -9.34
N GLU A 548 -58.92 1.99 -10.18
CA GLU A 548 -57.83 2.10 -11.17
C GLU A 548 -56.47 2.37 -10.49
N GLN A 549 -56.42 3.18 -9.44
CA GLN A 549 -55.23 3.38 -8.62
C GLN A 549 -54.83 2.08 -7.91
N GLU A 550 -55.78 1.40 -7.27
CA GLU A 550 -55.57 0.09 -6.62
C GLU A 550 -55.10 -0.97 -7.62
N LEU A 551 -55.69 -1.02 -8.83
CA LEU A 551 -55.24 -1.92 -9.88
C LEU A 551 -53.80 -1.62 -10.33
N LYS A 552 -53.42 -0.34 -10.38
CA LYS A 552 -52.05 0.07 -10.70
C LYS A 552 -51.08 -0.41 -9.62
N GLN A 553 -51.44 -0.19 -8.35
CA GLN A 553 -50.64 -0.64 -7.21
C GLN A 553 -50.51 -2.17 -7.19
N ALA A 554 -51.62 -2.89 -7.34
CA ALA A 554 -51.63 -4.36 -7.39
C ALA A 554 -50.70 -4.94 -8.47
N LYS A 555 -50.61 -4.30 -9.65
CA LYS A 555 -49.68 -4.69 -10.72
C LYS A 555 -48.22 -4.43 -10.33
N VAL A 556 -47.95 -3.32 -9.64
CA VAL A 556 -46.63 -2.99 -9.12
C VAL A 556 -46.22 -4.01 -8.05
N ASP A 557 -47.09 -4.33 -7.10
CA ASP A 557 -46.80 -5.27 -6.02
C ASP A 557 -46.48 -6.68 -6.57
N LEU A 558 -47.30 -7.19 -7.51
CA LEU A 558 -47.03 -8.46 -8.17
C LEU A 558 -45.67 -8.45 -8.89
N LYS A 559 -45.32 -7.33 -9.52
CA LYS A 559 -44.01 -7.16 -10.16
C LYS A 559 -42.89 -7.18 -9.10
N VAL A 560 -43.06 -6.49 -7.98
CA VAL A 560 -42.09 -6.45 -6.87
C VAL A 560 -41.86 -7.85 -6.30
N TYR A 561 -42.91 -8.63 -6.01
CA TYR A 561 -42.76 -10.01 -5.52
C TYR A 561 -41.94 -10.88 -6.47
N ASN A 562 -42.27 -10.83 -7.78
CA ASN A 562 -41.55 -11.60 -8.79
C ASN A 562 -40.10 -11.13 -8.96
N THR A 563 -39.85 -9.81 -8.91
CA THR A 563 -38.50 -9.24 -8.96
C THR A 563 -37.69 -9.68 -7.73
N ASN A 564 -38.26 -9.63 -6.53
CA ASN A 564 -37.58 -10.06 -5.29
C ASN A 564 -37.17 -11.55 -5.36
N VAL A 565 -38.06 -12.43 -5.82
CA VAL A 565 -37.75 -13.86 -6.02
C VAL A 565 -36.65 -14.03 -7.05
N LYS A 566 -36.75 -13.34 -8.20
CA LYS A 566 -35.73 -13.38 -9.26
C LYS A 566 -34.36 -12.91 -8.75
N ASP A 567 -34.31 -11.80 -8.01
CA ASP A 567 -33.08 -11.23 -7.48
C ASP A 567 -32.41 -12.15 -6.46
N LYS A 568 -33.20 -12.77 -5.57
CA LYS A 568 -32.68 -13.77 -4.62
C LYS A 568 -32.15 -15.01 -5.35
N TRP A 569 -32.82 -15.49 -6.39
CA TRP A 569 -32.32 -16.60 -7.21
C TRP A 569 -31.04 -16.24 -7.98
N ASN A 570 -30.94 -15.03 -8.52
CA ASN A 570 -29.70 -14.52 -9.12
C ASN A 570 -28.56 -14.48 -8.11
N GLY A 571 -28.85 -14.05 -6.87
CA GLY A 571 -27.91 -14.14 -5.74
C GLY A 571 -27.45 -15.57 -5.48
N ILE A 572 -28.37 -16.53 -5.44
CA ILE A 572 -28.05 -17.95 -5.29
C ILE A 572 -27.15 -18.46 -6.43
N ALA A 573 -27.46 -18.13 -7.69
CA ALA A 573 -26.66 -18.52 -8.84
C ALA A 573 -25.24 -17.90 -8.79
N SER A 574 -25.10 -16.69 -8.23
CA SER A 574 -23.79 -16.07 -8.04
C SER A 574 -22.91 -16.82 -7.04
N PHE A 575 -23.51 -17.43 -5.99
CA PHE A 575 -22.78 -18.27 -5.04
C PHE A 575 -22.22 -19.54 -5.68
N ASP A 576 -22.94 -20.19 -6.60
CA ASP A 576 -22.43 -21.37 -7.30
C ASP A 576 -21.20 -21.04 -8.15
N ILE A 577 -21.18 -19.85 -8.75
CA ILE A 577 -20.02 -19.33 -9.49
C ILE A 577 -18.84 -19.08 -8.55
N GLU A 578 -19.07 -18.44 -7.40
CA GLU A 578 -18.05 -18.18 -6.39
C GLU A 578 -17.45 -19.49 -5.85
N LEU A 579 -18.30 -20.47 -5.52
CA LEU A 579 -17.89 -21.78 -5.04
C LEU A 579 -17.03 -22.54 -6.07
N LYS A 580 -17.32 -22.39 -7.37
CA LYS A 580 -16.48 -22.91 -8.46
C LYS A 580 -15.09 -22.27 -8.47
N TYR A 581 -14.99 -20.95 -8.29
CA TYR A 581 -13.70 -20.26 -8.22
C TYR A 581 -12.91 -20.62 -6.96
N LEU A 582 -13.60 -20.72 -5.82
CA LEU A 582 -12.99 -21.08 -4.54
C LEU A 582 -12.44 -22.50 -4.56
N ASN A 583 -13.17 -23.46 -5.14
CA ASN A 583 -12.66 -24.81 -5.35
C ASN A 583 -11.40 -24.84 -6.22
N LYS A 584 -11.32 -24.00 -7.26
CA LYS A 584 -10.10 -23.85 -8.07
C LYS A 584 -8.94 -23.28 -7.26
N ASP A 585 -9.21 -22.39 -6.32
CA ASP A 585 -8.20 -21.81 -5.43
C ASP A 585 -7.74 -22.82 -4.35
N LEU A 586 -8.66 -23.63 -3.82
CA LEU A 586 -8.31 -24.78 -2.98
C LEU A 586 -7.44 -25.79 -3.72
N GLU A 587 -7.73 -26.10 -4.99
CA GLU A 587 -6.83 -26.93 -5.80
C GLU A 587 -5.44 -26.32 -5.97
N ASN A 588 -5.35 -25.00 -6.17
CA ASN A 588 -4.06 -24.31 -6.26
C ASN A 588 -3.30 -24.38 -4.93
N THR A 589 -4.03 -24.34 -3.81
CA THR A 589 -3.47 -24.48 -2.47
C THR A 589 -2.99 -25.92 -2.22
N TYR A 590 -3.72 -26.92 -2.72
CA TYR A 590 -3.25 -28.31 -2.69
C TYR A 590 -1.99 -28.50 -3.54
N ILE A 591 -1.87 -27.81 -4.68
CA ILE A 591 -0.62 -27.78 -5.45
C ILE A 591 0.51 -27.16 -4.62
N LEU A 592 0.27 -26.05 -3.92
CA LEU A 592 1.26 -25.43 -3.03
C LEU A 592 1.76 -26.41 -1.97
N LEU A 593 0.86 -27.20 -1.37
CA LEU A 593 1.16 -28.20 -0.35
C LEU A 593 1.69 -29.54 -0.90
N GLY A 594 1.69 -29.75 -2.21
CA GLY A 594 2.17 -31.00 -2.83
C GLY A 594 1.17 -32.16 -2.72
N ASN A 595 -0.11 -31.83 -2.52
CA ASN A 595 -1.23 -32.76 -2.30
C ASN A 595 -2.30 -32.67 -3.39
N SER A 596 -1.94 -32.16 -4.58
CA SER A 596 -2.88 -32.17 -5.71
C SER A 596 -3.11 -33.60 -6.21
N LYS A 597 -4.21 -33.83 -6.95
CA LYS A 597 -4.50 -35.15 -7.56
C LYS A 597 -3.33 -35.68 -8.38
N PHE A 598 -2.66 -34.79 -9.11
CA PHE A 598 -1.48 -35.13 -9.90
C PHE A 598 -0.28 -35.51 -9.02
N ASP A 599 -0.07 -34.81 -7.90
CA ASP A 599 1.03 -35.12 -6.97
C ASP A 599 0.84 -36.49 -6.33
N LEU A 600 -0.38 -36.78 -5.86
CA LEU A 600 -0.75 -38.07 -5.30
C LEU A 600 -0.61 -39.20 -6.33
N TRP A 601 -1.03 -38.97 -7.58
CA TRP A 601 -0.81 -39.93 -8.66
C TRP A 601 0.68 -40.12 -8.96
N SER A 602 1.43 -39.04 -9.10
CA SER A 602 2.86 -39.05 -9.41
C SER A 602 3.66 -39.79 -8.34
N ARG A 603 3.32 -39.61 -7.05
CA ARG A 603 3.95 -40.32 -5.92
C ARG A 603 3.68 -41.83 -5.93
N LYS A 604 2.58 -42.29 -6.54
CA LYS A 604 2.29 -43.74 -6.73
C LYS A 604 3.04 -44.36 -7.91
N GLN A 605 3.60 -43.55 -8.81
CA GLN A 605 4.33 -44.03 -9.98
C GLN A 605 5.80 -44.32 -9.66
N HIS A 606 6.47 -45.02 -10.58
CA HIS A 606 7.91 -45.28 -10.48
C HIS A 606 8.72 -43.97 -10.37
N LYS A 607 9.80 -43.97 -9.56
CA LYS A 607 10.61 -42.78 -9.22
C LYS A 607 11.07 -41.95 -10.43
N LEU A 608 11.39 -42.61 -11.54
CA LEU A 608 11.86 -41.92 -12.76
C LEU A 608 10.71 -41.16 -13.44
N ILE A 609 9.53 -41.77 -13.52
CA ILE A 609 8.33 -41.20 -14.14
C ILE A 609 7.87 -39.99 -13.30
N SER A 610 7.85 -40.13 -11.97
CA SER A 610 7.46 -39.05 -11.07
C SER A 610 8.40 -37.85 -11.17
N TYR A 611 9.71 -38.08 -11.26
CA TYR A 611 10.70 -37.02 -11.45
C TYR A 611 10.53 -36.26 -12.77
N ILE A 612 10.41 -36.98 -13.89
CA ILE A 612 10.22 -36.37 -15.22
C ILE A 612 8.93 -35.56 -15.25
N ALA A 613 7.84 -36.14 -14.76
CA ALA A 613 6.54 -35.49 -14.70
C ALA A 613 6.62 -34.21 -13.85
N ASN A 614 7.15 -34.28 -12.62
CA ASN A 614 7.27 -33.09 -11.78
C ASN A 614 8.11 -31.97 -12.40
N LYS A 615 9.21 -32.31 -13.08
CA LYS A 615 10.06 -31.32 -13.76
C LYS A 615 9.34 -30.61 -14.91
N LEU A 616 8.56 -31.34 -15.70
CA LEU A 616 7.79 -30.78 -16.82
C LEU A 616 6.62 -29.90 -16.33
N TYR A 617 5.94 -30.30 -15.26
CA TYR A 617 4.77 -29.59 -14.74
C TYR A 617 5.11 -28.45 -13.75
N LYS A 618 6.32 -28.40 -13.20
CA LYS A 618 6.80 -27.33 -12.30
C LYS A 618 6.49 -25.90 -12.77
N PRO A 619 6.76 -25.48 -14.03
CA PRO A 619 6.45 -24.12 -14.48
C PRO A 619 4.94 -23.81 -14.43
N ILE A 620 4.10 -24.78 -14.77
CA ILE A 620 2.63 -24.64 -14.73
C ILE A 620 2.14 -24.52 -13.28
N LYS A 621 2.68 -25.35 -12.38
CA LYS A 621 2.36 -25.28 -10.95
C LYS A 621 2.75 -23.92 -10.35
N LEU A 622 3.95 -23.40 -10.68
CA LEU A 622 4.40 -22.08 -10.24
C LEU A 622 3.53 -20.94 -10.79
N LEU A 623 3.00 -21.06 -12.01
CA LEU A 623 2.04 -20.10 -12.56
C LEU A 623 0.70 -20.12 -11.80
N ARG A 624 0.21 -21.31 -11.42
CA ARG A 624 -1.00 -21.45 -10.60
C ARG A 624 -0.80 -20.86 -9.20
N ILE A 625 0.33 -21.15 -8.56
CA ILE A 625 0.73 -20.59 -7.27
C ILE A 625 0.87 -19.07 -7.33
N LYS A 626 1.50 -18.54 -8.39
CA LYS A 626 1.57 -17.10 -8.64
C LYS A 626 0.19 -16.45 -8.65
N ASN A 627 -0.78 -17.07 -9.34
CA ASN A 627 -2.15 -16.56 -9.41
C ASN A 627 -2.88 -16.67 -8.06
N LEU A 628 -2.63 -17.74 -7.29
CA LEU A 628 -3.15 -17.89 -5.93
C LEU A 628 -2.70 -16.72 -5.05
N PHE A 629 -1.40 -16.45 -4.97
CA PHE A 629 -0.89 -15.34 -4.14
C PHE A 629 -1.38 -13.96 -4.59
N ILE A 630 -1.60 -13.74 -5.89
CA ILE A 630 -2.23 -12.51 -6.39
C ILE A 630 -3.64 -12.37 -5.80
N LYS A 631 -4.45 -13.42 -5.91
CA LYS A 631 -5.83 -13.44 -5.40
C LYS A 631 -5.87 -13.23 -3.89
N THR A 632 -5.11 -14.02 -3.13
CA THR A 632 -5.05 -13.92 -1.67
C THR A 632 -4.67 -12.51 -1.23
N LYS A 633 -3.68 -11.88 -1.89
CA LYS A 633 -3.26 -10.52 -1.56
C LYS A 633 -4.35 -9.48 -1.88
N ILE A 634 -5.07 -9.63 -2.99
CA ILE A 634 -6.17 -8.74 -3.38
C ILE A 634 -7.36 -8.90 -2.42
N TYR A 635 -7.75 -10.13 -2.09
CA TYR A 635 -8.83 -10.40 -1.15
C TYR A 635 -8.53 -9.83 0.23
N LYS A 636 -7.34 -10.10 0.78
CA LYS A 636 -6.90 -9.50 2.03
C LYS A 636 -6.93 -7.97 1.98
N SER A 637 -6.49 -7.38 0.87
CA SER A 637 -6.50 -5.92 0.71
C SER A 637 -7.90 -5.31 0.64
N LEU A 638 -8.91 -6.06 0.17
CA LEU A 638 -10.32 -5.63 0.19
C LEU A 638 -10.91 -5.80 1.59
N GLU A 639 -10.61 -6.89 2.28
CA GLU A 639 -11.02 -7.10 3.67
C GLU A 639 -10.42 -6.05 4.61
N ASP A 640 -9.13 -5.72 4.44
CA ASP A 640 -8.42 -4.67 5.19
C ASP A 640 -9.14 -3.32 5.12
N VAL A 641 -9.94 -3.06 4.07
CA VAL A 641 -10.73 -1.82 3.89
C VAL A 641 -12.23 -2.02 4.13
N GLY A 642 -12.64 -3.16 4.67
CA GLY A 642 -14.03 -3.50 4.99
C GLY A 642 -14.91 -3.82 3.78
N LEU A 643 -14.31 -4.34 2.69
CA LEU A 643 -15.01 -4.77 1.48
C LEU A 643 -14.99 -6.30 1.34
N LEU A 644 -16.05 -6.85 0.73
CA LEU A 644 -16.17 -8.29 0.50
C LEU A 644 -15.23 -8.77 -0.62
N LYS A 645 -14.70 -10.00 -0.52
CA LYS A 645 -13.79 -10.60 -1.53
C LYS A 645 -14.40 -10.62 -2.93
N GLN A 646 -15.71 -10.91 -3.03
CA GLN A 646 -16.47 -10.93 -4.28
C GLN A 646 -16.43 -9.62 -5.07
N PHE A 647 -16.21 -8.48 -4.41
CA PHE A 647 -16.12 -7.16 -5.05
C PHE A 647 -14.90 -7.03 -5.96
N ALA A 648 -13.91 -7.92 -5.86
CA ALA A 648 -12.79 -7.98 -6.78
C ALA A 648 -13.24 -8.13 -8.24
N TYR A 649 -14.35 -8.82 -8.52
CA TYR A 649 -14.77 -9.14 -9.89
C TYR A 649 -15.71 -8.11 -10.53
N ARG A 650 -16.12 -7.10 -9.75
CA ARG A 650 -16.97 -5.99 -10.18
C ARG A 650 -16.17 -4.87 -10.83
N TYR A 651 -16.87 -3.95 -11.47
CA TYR A 651 -16.31 -2.74 -12.06
C TYR A 651 -16.48 -1.53 -11.13
N PRO A 652 -15.59 -0.51 -11.21
CA PRO A 652 -15.67 0.68 -10.36
C PRO A 652 -17.04 1.37 -10.34
N HIS A 653 -17.74 1.42 -11.48
CA HIS A 653 -19.02 2.10 -11.60
C HIS A 653 -20.15 1.43 -10.81
N GLU A 654 -19.98 0.15 -10.42
CA GLU A 654 -20.96 -0.63 -9.64
C GLU A 654 -20.87 -0.35 -8.13
N PHE A 655 -19.97 0.53 -7.68
CA PHE A 655 -19.75 0.88 -6.28
C PHE A 655 -20.21 2.30 -5.95
N SER A 656 -20.62 2.52 -4.70
CA SER A 656 -20.86 3.86 -4.13
C SER A 656 -19.55 4.66 -3.99
N GLY A 657 -19.65 5.99 -3.81
CA GLY A 657 -18.48 6.86 -3.63
C GLY A 657 -17.56 6.40 -2.48
N GLY A 658 -18.13 6.09 -1.31
CA GLY A 658 -17.37 5.58 -0.16
C GLY A 658 -16.69 4.22 -0.43
N GLN A 659 -17.36 3.31 -1.14
CA GLN A 659 -16.77 2.03 -1.53
C GLN A 659 -15.64 2.21 -2.54
N ARG A 660 -15.80 3.09 -3.53
CA ARG A 660 -14.72 3.44 -4.48
C ARG A 660 -13.52 4.01 -3.74
N GLN A 661 -13.74 4.84 -2.73
CA GLN A 661 -12.64 5.39 -1.95
C GLN A 661 -11.89 4.33 -1.14
N ARG A 662 -12.62 3.39 -0.52
CA ARG A 662 -12.02 2.20 0.12
C ARG A 662 -11.19 1.38 -0.88
N ILE A 663 -11.62 1.24 -2.13
CA ILE A 663 -10.86 0.57 -3.19
C ILE A 663 -9.58 1.33 -3.54
N VAL A 664 -9.62 2.66 -3.62
CA VAL A 664 -8.42 3.49 -3.87
C VAL A 664 -7.42 3.35 -2.72
N ILE A 665 -7.90 3.34 -1.47
CA ILE A 665 -7.09 3.09 -0.28
C ILE A 665 -6.46 1.69 -0.35
N ALA A 666 -7.23 0.66 -0.68
CA ALA A 666 -6.72 -0.69 -0.88
C ALA A 666 -5.63 -0.74 -1.96
N ARG A 667 -5.83 -0.04 -3.08
CA ARG A 667 -4.84 0.04 -4.17
C ARG A 667 -3.54 0.68 -3.72
N ALA A 668 -3.60 1.73 -2.90
CA ALA A 668 -2.40 2.37 -2.34
C ALA A 668 -1.71 1.45 -1.32
N LEU A 669 -2.45 0.70 -0.51
CA LEU A 669 -1.90 -0.14 0.56
C LEU A 669 -1.40 -1.51 0.10
N ILE A 670 -1.86 -2.02 -1.05
CA ILE A 670 -1.55 -3.39 -1.48
C ILE A 670 -0.05 -3.63 -1.71
N THR A 671 0.73 -2.56 -1.93
CA THR A 671 2.19 -2.64 -2.08
C THR A 671 2.97 -2.63 -0.77
N GLU A 672 2.26 -2.48 0.37
CA GLU A 672 2.83 -2.24 1.71
C GLU A 672 3.81 -1.07 1.71
N PRO A 673 3.33 0.15 1.40
CA PRO A 673 4.19 1.32 1.35
C PRO A 673 4.70 1.68 2.75
N LYS A 674 5.78 2.47 2.80
CA LYS A 674 6.28 3.09 4.02
C LYS A 674 5.63 4.45 4.27
N VAL A 675 5.27 5.15 3.19
CA VAL A 675 4.67 6.48 3.23
C VAL A 675 3.45 6.53 2.34
N ILE A 676 2.39 7.16 2.84
CA ILE A 676 1.19 7.50 2.05
C ILE A 676 1.03 9.00 2.01
N VAL A 677 0.73 9.54 0.84
CA VAL A 677 0.27 10.91 0.65
C VAL A 677 -1.22 10.84 0.36
N ALA A 678 -2.04 11.32 1.29
CA ALA A 678 -3.48 11.36 1.11
C ALA A 678 -3.90 12.79 0.76
N ASP A 679 -4.27 13.01 -0.50
CA ASP A 679 -4.65 14.32 -1.04
C ASP A 679 -6.17 14.47 -1.00
N GLU A 680 -6.67 15.09 0.06
CA GLU A 680 -8.11 15.24 0.34
C GLU A 680 -8.91 13.93 0.14
N PRO A 681 -8.51 12.83 0.82
CA PRO A 681 -9.07 11.49 0.58
C PRO A 681 -10.54 11.35 0.98
N ILE A 682 -11.15 12.39 1.54
CA ILE A 682 -12.53 12.41 2.03
C ILE A 682 -13.38 13.46 1.32
N ALA A 683 -12.79 14.24 0.41
CA ALA A 683 -13.55 15.19 -0.39
C ALA A 683 -14.66 14.46 -1.15
N SER A 684 -15.86 15.05 -1.18
CA SER A 684 -17.08 14.50 -1.83
C SER A 684 -17.80 13.33 -1.15
N LEU A 685 -17.39 12.90 0.05
CA LEU A 685 -18.10 11.87 0.81
C LEU A 685 -19.06 12.46 1.86
N ASP A 686 -20.14 11.74 2.18
CA ASP A 686 -21.04 12.09 3.29
C ASP A 686 -20.31 12.02 4.64
N ILE A 687 -20.67 12.90 5.59
CA ILE A 687 -20.00 13.06 6.90
C ILE A 687 -19.86 11.71 7.64
N SER A 688 -20.89 10.86 7.63
CA SER A 688 -20.84 9.55 8.28
C SER A 688 -19.83 8.59 7.62
N ILE A 689 -19.69 8.65 6.29
CA ILE A 689 -18.72 7.84 5.54
C ILE A 689 -17.31 8.40 5.74
N GLN A 690 -17.14 9.72 5.81
CA GLN A 690 -15.85 10.36 6.08
C GLN A 690 -15.25 9.85 7.40
N ALA A 691 -16.02 9.85 8.49
CA ALA A 691 -15.58 9.37 9.79
C ALA A 691 -15.12 7.90 9.74
N GLN A 692 -15.86 7.03 9.02
CA GLN A 692 -15.47 5.63 8.84
C GLN A 692 -14.14 5.48 8.08
N VAL A 693 -13.94 6.28 7.02
CA VAL A 693 -12.71 6.24 6.22
C VAL A 693 -11.51 6.78 7.00
N VAL A 694 -11.71 7.83 7.81
CA VAL A 694 -10.69 8.40 8.68
C VAL A 694 -10.23 7.40 9.74
N ASN A 695 -11.17 6.75 10.43
CA ASN A 695 -10.85 5.70 11.41
C ASN A 695 -10.07 4.56 10.77
N LEU A 696 -10.52 4.11 9.59
CA LEU A 696 -9.84 3.08 8.82
C LEU A 696 -8.39 3.47 8.48
N LEU A 697 -8.15 4.71 8.04
CA LEU A 697 -6.80 5.18 7.72
C LEU A 697 -5.92 5.25 8.96
N LYS A 698 -6.45 5.72 10.09
CA LYS A 698 -5.73 5.81 11.37
C LYS A 698 -5.30 4.42 11.84
N ASP A 699 -6.22 3.46 11.85
CA ASP A 699 -5.95 2.07 12.25
C ASP A 699 -4.91 1.42 11.34
N LEU A 700 -5.02 1.61 10.02
CA LEU A 700 -4.09 1.03 9.05
C LEU A 700 -2.70 1.65 9.14
N CYS A 701 -2.57 2.95 9.44
CA CYS A 701 -1.27 3.60 9.63
C CYS A 701 -0.53 3.02 10.84
N ILE A 702 -1.25 2.81 11.95
CA ILE A 702 -0.68 2.23 13.18
C ILE A 702 -0.35 0.75 12.96
N GLN A 703 -1.29 -0.05 12.49
CA GLN A 703 -1.10 -1.51 12.33
C GLN A 703 0.03 -1.86 11.35
N LYS A 704 0.23 -1.05 10.31
CA LYS A 704 1.23 -1.30 9.26
C LYS A 704 2.50 -0.46 9.40
N ASN A 705 2.63 0.35 10.45
CA ASN A 705 3.74 1.29 10.67
C ASN A 705 4.00 2.19 9.46
N ILE A 706 2.94 2.76 8.89
CA ILE A 706 2.99 3.63 7.71
C ILE A 706 2.98 5.08 8.17
N GLY A 707 3.89 5.91 7.65
CA GLY A 707 3.82 7.36 7.83
C GLY A 707 2.86 7.98 6.82
N MET A 708 2.00 8.90 7.24
CA MET A 708 1.02 9.52 6.36
C MET A 708 1.16 11.04 6.33
N VAL A 709 1.23 11.62 5.13
CA VAL A 709 0.99 13.04 4.91
C VAL A 709 -0.47 13.20 4.52
N PHE A 710 -1.28 13.73 5.42
CA PHE A 710 -2.71 13.89 5.22
C PHE A 710 -3.02 15.35 4.85
N ILE A 711 -3.37 15.58 3.59
CA ILE A 711 -3.72 16.89 3.06
C ILE A 711 -5.23 17.06 3.19
N ALA A 712 -5.66 18.09 3.90
CA ALA A 712 -7.07 18.45 3.99
C ALA A 712 -7.27 19.96 3.96
N HIS A 713 -8.51 20.35 3.65
CA HIS A 713 -9.01 21.70 3.91
C HIS A 713 -9.91 21.74 5.16
N ASP A 714 -10.53 20.62 5.54
CA ASP A 714 -11.33 20.52 6.77
C ASP A 714 -10.44 20.29 7.99
N LEU A 715 -10.45 21.28 8.86
CA LEU A 715 -9.66 21.34 10.09
C LEU A 715 -10.22 20.42 11.19
N SER A 716 -11.53 20.23 11.27
CA SER A 716 -12.14 19.38 12.28
C SER A 716 -11.67 17.92 12.16
N MET A 717 -11.51 17.45 10.91
CA MET A 717 -10.99 16.12 10.62
C MET A 717 -9.49 15.99 10.94
N ILE A 718 -8.72 17.06 10.74
CA ILE A 718 -7.28 17.06 11.05
C ILE A 718 -7.05 16.94 12.56
N GLU A 719 -7.81 17.67 13.37
CA GLU A 719 -7.75 17.57 14.84
C GLU A 719 -7.89 16.12 15.32
N TYR A 720 -8.77 15.35 14.67
CA TYR A 720 -9.06 13.97 15.03
C TYR A 720 -7.99 12.96 14.54
N ILE A 721 -7.43 13.17 13.34
CA ILE A 721 -6.58 12.17 12.67
C ILE A 721 -5.08 12.42 12.83
N ALA A 722 -4.63 13.68 12.86
CA ALA A 722 -3.21 14.02 12.76
C ALA A 722 -2.52 14.08 14.12
N ASP A 723 -1.30 13.55 14.21
CA ASP A 723 -0.44 13.69 15.38
C ASP A 723 0.23 15.07 15.42
N ARG A 724 0.67 15.54 14.24
CA ARG A 724 1.30 16.85 14.02
C ARG A 724 0.64 17.57 12.86
N VAL A 725 0.67 18.89 12.89
CA VAL A 725 0.13 19.74 11.81
C VAL A 725 1.17 20.70 11.24
N GLN A 726 1.02 20.97 9.95
CA GLN A 726 1.81 21.90 9.16
C GLN A 726 0.82 22.84 8.47
N ILE A 727 0.76 24.09 8.90
CA ILE A 727 -0.17 25.09 8.37
C ILE A 727 0.52 25.84 7.25
N MET A 728 -0.08 25.80 6.07
CA MET A 728 0.45 26.39 4.85
C MET A 728 -0.32 27.62 4.41
N HIS A 729 0.43 28.67 4.07
CA HIS A 729 -0.08 29.88 3.45
C HIS A 729 0.88 30.32 2.32
N LEU A 730 0.35 30.58 1.12
CA LEU A 730 1.10 31.04 -0.06
C LEU A 730 2.41 30.26 -0.32
N GLY A 731 2.36 28.93 -0.23
CA GLY A 731 3.49 28.04 -0.52
C GLY A 731 4.48 27.85 0.63
N LYS A 732 4.30 28.51 1.78
CA LYS A 732 5.17 28.39 2.96
C LYS A 732 4.46 27.72 4.13
N ILE A 733 5.20 27.06 5.01
CA ILE A 733 4.71 26.66 6.33
C ILE A 733 4.77 27.89 7.23
N VAL A 734 3.61 28.35 7.70
CA VAL A 734 3.51 29.53 8.57
C VAL A 734 3.47 29.19 10.06
N GLU A 735 3.00 27.99 10.39
CA GLU A 735 2.93 27.50 11.76
C GLU A 735 2.96 25.97 11.75
N SER A 736 3.68 25.35 12.67
CA SER A 736 3.80 23.89 12.73
C SER A 736 4.11 23.37 14.13
N GLY A 737 3.67 22.15 14.43
CA GLY A 737 3.80 21.55 15.75
C GLY A 737 2.83 20.41 16.02
N ASP A 738 2.72 20.03 17.28
CA ASP A 738 1.79 18.98 17.71
C ASP A 738 0.34 19.47 17.55
N THR A 739 -0.54 18.61 17.02
CA THR A 739 -1.92 19.00 16.69
C THR A 739 -2.63 19.58 17.92
N THR A 740 -2.48 18.93 19.08
CA THR A 740 -3.15 19.36 20.30
C THR A 740 -2.67 20.72 20.82
N GLU A 741 -1.40 21.08 20.62
CA GLU A 741 -0.86 22.38 21.05
C GLU A 741 -1.38 23.49 20.15
N ILE A 742 -1.30 23.32 18.83
CA ILE A 742 -1.74 24.33 17.87
C ILE A 742 -3.25 24.57 17.95
N TYR A 743 -4.06 23.51 18.11
CA TYR A 743 -5.51 23.64 18.21
C TYR A 743 -5.96 24.32 19.51
N LYS A 744 -5.23 24.11 20.60
CA LYS A 744 -5.47 24.82 21.87
C LYS A 744 -5.05 26.29 21.76
N GLN A 745 -3.91 26.55 21.13
CA GLN A 745 -3.26 27.85 21.14
C GLN A 745 -2.65 28.21 19.78
N PRO A 746 -3.48 28.62 18.81
CA PRO A 746 -3.00 29.10 17.52
C PRO A 746 -2.41 30.51 17.67
N LEU A 747 -1.20 30.74 17.15
CA LEU A 747 -0.49 32.01 17.33
C LEU A 747 -0.38 32.83 16.07
N HIS A 748 -0.20 32.20 14.91
CA HIS A 748 -0.07 32.95 13.68
C HIS A 748 -1.43 33.56 13.27
N PRO A 749 -1.52 34.85 12.87
CA PRO A 749 -2.80 35.50 12.52
C PRO A 749 -3.61 34.75 11.47
N TYR A 750 -2.92 34.18 10.47
CA TYR A 750 -3.55 33.31 9.48
C TYR A 750 -4.20 32.08 10.11
N THR A 751 -3.49 31.36 10.98
CA THR A 751 -4.02 30.18 11.66
C THR A 751 -5.23 30.51 12.53
N ILE A 752 -5.15 31.62 13.28
CA ILE A 752 -6.25 32.10 14.11
C ILE A 752 -7.50 32.35 13.24
N ASN A 753 -7.33 33.04 12.11
CA ASN A 753 -8.44 33.32 11.18
C ASN A 753 -8.96 32.04 10.52
N LEU A 754 -8.07 31.13 10.14
CA LEU A 754 -8.42 29.83 9.59
C LEU A 754 -9.27 29.02 10.59
N PHE A 755 -8.95 29.08 11.88
CA PHE A 755 -9.70 28.36 12.93
C PHE A 755 -11.01 29.06 13.29
N LYS A 756 -11.07 30.40 13.26
CA LYS A 756 -12.31 31.18 13.44
C LYS A 756 -13.33 30.92 12.33
N ALA A 757 -12.87 30.58 11.13
CA ALA A 757 -13.74 30.22 10.02
C ALA A 757 -14.37 28.81 10.16
N ILE A 758 -13.95 28.00 11.14
CA ILE A 758 -14.49 26.66 11.38
C ILE A 758 -15.72 26.75 12.28
N PRO A 759 -16.86 26.16 11.89
CA PRO A 759 -18.00 26.00 12.79
C PRO A 759 -17.65 25.03 13.93
N LYS A 760 -17.49 25.54 15.15
CA LYS A 760 -17.44 24.71 16.37
C LYS A 760 -18.85 24.49 16.89
N ILE A 761 -19.11 23.33 17.49
CA ILE A 761 -20.41 23.04 18.16
C ILE A 761 -20.72 24.10 19.23
N SER A 762 -19.69 24.62 19.91
CA SER A 762 -19.78 25.72 20.87
C SER A 762 -20.25 27.05 20.27
N ASN A 763 -20.08 27.24 18.95
CA ASN A 763 -20.36 28.49 18.24
C ASN A 763 -21.53 28.33 17.26
N ALA A 764 -22.31 27.25 17.36
CA ALA A 764 -23.42 26.97 16.45
C ALA A 764 -24.50 28.08 16.42
N ASN A 765 -24.58 28.89 17.47
CA ASN A 765 -25.53 30.00 17.60
C ASN A 765 -24.91 31.40 17.33
N GLU A 766 -23.62 31.47 17.02
CA GLU A 766 -22.98 32.74 16.66
C GLU A 766 -23.17 33.03 15.16
N LYS A 767 -23.60 34.25 14.81
CA LYS A 767 -23.66 34.68 13.40
C LYS A 767 -22.24 34.60 12.81
N PHE A 768 -22.09 33.87 11.70
CA PHE A 768 -20.86 33.85 10.91
C PHE A 768 -20.42 35.29 10.64
N LYS A 769 -19.30 35.71 11.21
CA LYS A 769 -18.67 36.98 10.87
C LYS A 769 -17.89 36.76 9.58
N ASP A 770 -17.95 37.70 8.64
CA ASP A 770 -17.08 37.68 7.46
C ASP A 770 -15.61 37.73 7.92
N VAL A 771 -14.96 36.57 7.93
CA VAL A 771 -13.52 36.48 8.24
C VAL A 771 -12.77 36.95 7.01
N LYS A 772 -12.38 38.22 6.98
CA LYS A 772 -11.37 38.68 6.04
C LYS A 772 -10.03 38.06 6.48
N PHE A 773 -9.47 37.20 5.65
CA PHE A 773 -8.08 36.77 5.79
C PHE A 773 -7.19 37.99 5.56
N GLU A 774 -6.93 38.75 6.62
CA GLU A 774 -6.15 39.97 6.52
C GLU A 774 -4.73 39.64 6.07
N LEU A 775 -4.41 40.01 4.83
CA LEU A 775 -3.03 40.08 4.31
C LEU A 775 -2.21 41.19 5.01
N ALA A 776 -2.72 41.80 6.08
CA ALA A 776 -2.07 42.89 6.82
C ALA A 776 -0.69 42.46 7.35
N TYR A 777 -0.56 41.23 7.83
CA TYR A 777 0.72 40.71 8.31
C TYR A 777 1.76 40.56 7.19
N MET A 778 1.34 40.42 5.92
CA MET A 778 2.25 40.33 4.78
C MET A 778 2.87 41.69 4.43
N LYS A 779 2.16 42.80 4.68
CA LYS A 779 2.72 44.15 4.48
C LYS A 779 3.92 44.41 5.37
N GLU A 780 3.89 43.89 6.60
CA GLU A 780 5.01 43.96 7.54
C GLU A 780 6.17 43.02 7.16
N GLN A 781 5.98 42.07 6.23
CA GLN A 781 7.00 41.14 5.72
C GLN A 781 7.65 41.64 4.41
N GLU A 782 7.35 42.88 4.01
CA GLU A 782 8.07 43.54 2.93
C GLU A 782 9.44 44.03 3.42
N TYR A 783 10.39 44.13 2.49
CA TYR A 783 11.71 44.68 2.77
C TYR A 783 11.57 46.04 3.49
N PRO A 784 12.30 46.30 4.60
CA PRO A 784 13.47 45.58 5.12
C PRO A 784 13.20 44.39 6.04
N ASN A 785 11.94 44.08 6.35
CA ASN A 785 11.61 43.06 7.36
C ASN A 785 11.59 41.65 6.74
N ILE A 786 12.58 40.83 7.08
CA ILE A 786 12.71 39.47 6.56
C ILE A 786 12.08 38.47 7.56
N PRO A 787 11.06 37.71 7.15
CA PRO A 787 10.48 36.66 7.98
C PRO A 787 11.35 35.38 8.00
N PHE A 788 11.33 34.67 9.11
CA PHE A 788 12.01 33.39 9.31
C PHE A 788 11.24 32.53 10.32
N THR A 789 11.54 31.23 10.35
CA THR A 789 10.88 30.29 11.26
C THR A 789 11.59 30.28 12.61
N GLN A 790 10.83 30.44 13.70
CA GLN A 790 11.33 30.41 15.08
C GLN A 790 10.52 29.44 15.95
N PRO A 791 11.15 28.70 16.88
CA PRO A 791 10.43 27.96 17.91
C PRO A 791 9.79 28.93 18.91
N VAL A 792 8.56 28.63 19.35
CA VAL A 792 7.82 29.42 20.34
C VAL A 792 8.45 29.28 21.73
N SER A 793 8.89 28.07 22.08
CA SER A 793 9.62 27.80 23.33
C SER A 793 10.75 26.79 23.10
N ALA A 794 11.74 26.74 24.01
CA ALA A 794 12.87 25.82 23.89
C ALA A 794 12.50 24.35 24.16
N GLN A 795 11.31 24.09 24.72
CA GLN A 795 10.83 22.76 25.10
C GLN A 795 9.71 22.23 24.19
N ASN A 796 9.01 23.09 23.46
CA ASN A 796 7.85 22.70 22.63
C ASN A 796 8.23 22.54 21.15
N ASN A 797 7.54 21.63 20.46
CA ASN A 797 7.68 21.40 19.01
C ASN A 797 6.88 22.41 18.17
N HIS A 798 6.55 23.59 18.72
CA HIS A 798 5.74 24.62 18.05
C HIS A 798 6.62 25.68 17.40
N PHE A 799 6.46 25.89 16.10
CA PHE A 799 7.22 26.83 15.29
C PHE A 799 6.29 27.80 14.57
N ILE A 800 6.73 29.05 14.43
CA ILE A 800 6.01 30.13 13.73
C ILE A 800 6.94 30.80 12.73
N TYR A 801 6.41 31.13 11.56
CA TYR A 801 7.07 31.93 10.53
C TYR A 801 6.63 33.39 10.63
N GLY A 802 7.58 34.29 10.87
CA GLY A 802 7.29 35.72 10.96
C GLY A 802 8.56 36.56 11.08
N THR A 803 8.41 37.88 11.07
CA THR A 803 9.52 38.78 11.38
C THR A 803 9.81 38.75 12.89
N LYS A 804 11.00 39.20 13.32
CA LYS A 804 11.34 39.27 14.75
C LYS A 804 10.33 40.12 15.56
N SER A 805 9.83 41.21 14.96
CA SER A 805 8.80 42.07 15.56
C SER A 805 7.46 41.33 15.68
N GLN A 806 7.06 40.61 14.63
CA GLN A 806 5.84 39.80 14.62
C GLN A 806 5.88 38.68 15.65
N PHE A 807 6.99 37.94 15.72
CA PHE A 807 7.18 36.90 16.72
C PHE A 807 7.02 37.46 18.13
N ASN A 808 7.72 38.56 18.46
CA ASN A 808 7.57 39.22 19.74
C ASN A 808 6.13 39.65 20.01
N LYS A 809 5.39 40.13 19.00
CA LYS A 809 4.00 40.57 19.15
C LYS A 809 3.02 39.41 19.35
N TRP A 810 3.20 38.31 18.63
CA TRP A 810 2.32 37.15 18.67
C TRP A 810 2.55 36.29 19.91
N VAL A 811 3.80 36.20 20.37
CA VAL A 811 4.18 35.46 21.58
C VAL A 811 4.03 36.32 22.86
N LYS A 812 4.35 37.64 22.84
CA LYS A 812 4.16 38.48 24.05
C LYS A 812 2.71 38.74 24.43
N LYS A 813 1.78 38.68 23.48
CA LYS A 813 0.33 38.77 23.74
C LYS A 813 -0.21 37.66 24.67
N GLU A 814 0.65 36.76 25.13
CA GLU A 814 0.35 35.64 26.02
C GLU A 814 0.73 35.86 27.48
N ASN A 815 1.63 36.82 27.79
CA ASN A 815 2.06 37.08 29.18
C ASN A 815 1.29 38.23 29.85
N ASP A 816 0.41 38.90 29.12
CA ASP A 816 -0.56 39.92 29.57
C ASP A 816 -1.98 39.39 29.32
#